data_AF-A0A7J4IR70-F1
#
_entry.id   AF-A0A7J4IR70-F1
#
_cell.length_a   1.000
_cell.length_b   1.000
_cell.length_c   1.000
_cell.angle_alpha   90.00
_cell.angle_beta   90.00
_cell.angle_gamma   90.00
#
_symmetry.space_group_name_H-M   'P 1'
#
loop_
_entity.id
_entity.type
_entity.pdbx_description
1 polymer ?
#
loop_
_entity_poly.entity_id
_entity_poly.type
_entity_poly.pdbx_seq_one_letter_code
_entity_poly.pdbx_strand_id
1 'polypeptide(L)'
;MYHIPHAQRHHCITAPAAVLLLALCLLVAGVSAANGPVDASALADANVTIEPTPLPAHAASALAPFPGPHPVPGTVEPQDFDLGGEGVAYHDTEPANLGGTYRPTEGVDIETVEGFTDVGWIRSGEWLTYTVTATTPQTVVLWLRFANPDATSKRVTILTNGTVAGTVDLRSTGSFEMYGDSSSTPFSLPAGETAVRLSFDGVERVNLDLLTFAPPPTPEPTPMPEPEPELRISTRGIHTLDGDLSATSSIGVLITGSDVVLDGMGHCIEGTDADFSRGVIVGGISPDPLVVNVTVRNLTVRHWETGIEVMRANGTVIEGVVAEQNGAGLRHGGDEFFPSVNGVVRDSVFRNNTAAGIDLSYPFGGITVERCEVTGNREGMSAACWRGQYDSFHGSPSLVADCDISGNQGYGLHIGEGWYPSRRGVVSAVRNCTIRDNGGDGVVVSRSTTTIVGNRIEENGGYGVNAGESGGSEITSNWIAGNRIGVSAGGDWPSRVRNNLLNNTDNGIFAGPLDSGYLNFTRMDGPNIVGGPYLGGNYWAFPNGTGFSQTHPDTDGDGFCDTPFVTASGAIDYLPLAMPAGAPVPGGTGRPTSTAGNGLYDDVNGNGRADFADVVLYFNQMSWIAANEPMPAFDYNGNARIDFADVVWLFNHL
;
A
#
# COMPACT_ATOMS: atom_id res chain seq x y z
N MET A 1 -35.83 12.10 20.83
CA MET A 1 -36.15 13.21 21.77
C MET A 1 -34.88 14.04 21.90
N TYR A 2 -34.67 15.25 21.40
CA TYR A 2 -35.44 16.34 20.75
C TYR A 2 -34.66 16.75 19.48
N HIS A 3 -35.22 16.82 18.26
CA HIS A 3 -36.06 17.85 17.61
C HIS A 3 -35.41 19.24 17.32
N ILE A 4 -35.22 19.49 16.02
CA ILE A 4 -34.79 20.68 15.24
C ILE A 4 -35.88 21.79 15.26
N PRO A 5 -35.58 23.08 15.01
CA PRO A 5 -35.87 23.69 13.67
C PRO A 5 -34.79 24.68 13.14
N HIS A 6 -34.41 24.64 11.85
CA HIS A 6 -34.91 25.48 10.72
C HIS A 6 -34.50 26.98 10.82
N ALA A 7 -34.12 27.74 9.77
CA ALA A 7 -34.03 27.55 8.33
C ALA A 7 -33.42 28.82 7.68
N GLN A 8 -32.83 28.67 6.47
CA GLN A 8 -33.04 29.53 5.29
C GLN A 8 -32.48 30.98 5.30
N ARG A 9 -31.92 31.55 4.22
CA ARG A 9 -32.02 31.33 2.76
C ARG A 9 -30.97 32.18 2.00
N HIS A 10 -30.45 31.65 0.88
CA HIS A 10 -30.26 32.27 -0.47
C HIS A 10 -29.59 33.67 -0.62
N HIS A 11 -28.67 33.97 -1.55
CA HIS A 11 -28.52 33.57 -2.97
C HIS A 11 -27.09 33.80 -3.52
N CYS A 12 -26.77 33.04 -4.58
CA CYS A 12 -25.78 33.27 -5.64
C CYS A 12 -25.54 34.73 -6.05
N ILE A 13 -24.31 35.04 -6.50
CA ILE A 13 -23.98 35.44 -7.89
C ILE A 13 -22.45 35.36 -8.11
N THR A 14 -22.10 35.18 -9.37
CA THR A 14 -20.88 34.78 -10.07
C THR A 14 -19.62 35.65 -9.94
N ALA A 15 -18.48 34.97 -10.16
CA ALA A 15 -17.14 35.43 -10.58
C ALA A 15 -17.15 36.42 -11.79
N PRO A 16 -16.06 37.15 -12.18
CA PRO A 16 -14.72 36.59 -12.41
C PRO A 16 -13.47 37.47 -12.09
N ALA A 17 -12.34 36.79 -12.26
CA ALA A 17 -10.93 37.19 -12.32
C ALA A 17 -10.59 38.61 -12.85
N ALA A 18 -9.49 39.19 -12.33
CA ALA A 18 -8.21 39.35 -13.05
C ALA A 18 -7.35 40.52 -12.52
N VAL A 19 -6.09 40.18 -12.16
CA VAL A 19 -4.85 40.82 -12.66
C VAL A 19 -4.42 42.20 -12.13
N LEU A 20 -3.23 42.21 -11.47
CA LEU A 20 -2.10 43.17 -11.53
C LEU A 20 -2.40 44.67 -11.24
N LEU A 21 -1.51 45.52 -10.73
CA LEU A 21 -0.11 45.50 -10.27
C LEU A 21 0.16 46.95 -9.80
N LEU A 22 1.09 47.13 -8.87
CA LEU A 22 1.94 48.33 -8.69
C LEU A 22 1.25 49.67 -8.34
N ALA A 23 1.39 50.12 -7.08
CA ALA A 23 2.36 51.15 -6.65
C ALA A 23 1.78 52.58 -6.81
N LEU A 24 2.01 53.59 -5.97
CA LEU A 24 2.96 53.84 -4.89
C LEU A 24 2.44 55.09 -4.12
N CYS A 25 2.64 55.10 -2.80
CA CYS A 25 2.97 56.24 -1.92
C CYS A 25 2.12 57.55 -1.81
N LEU A 26 1.79 57.84 -0.53
CA LEU A 26 1.99 59.09 0.25
C LEU A 26 1.23 60.36 -0.20
N LEU A 27 0.68 61.26 0.63
CA LEU A 27 0.87 61.63 2.04
C LEU A 27 -0.34 62.50 2.51
N VAL A 28 -0.66 62.36 3.79
CA VAL A 28 -1.35 63.20 4.80
C VAL A 28 -1.93 64.60 4.44
N ALA A 29 -3.04 64.91 5.15
CA ALA A 29 -3.62 66.21 5.53
C ALA A 29 -4.82 66.72 4.72
N GLY A 30 -5.94 66.86 5.42
CA GLY A 30 -7.13 67.52 4.91
C GLY A 30 -6.94 69.03 4.80
N VAL A 31 -7.21 69.58 3.62
CA VAL A 31 -7.73 70.94 3.39
C VAL A 31 -8.61 70.86 2.14
N SER A 32 -9.79 71.47 2.21
CA SER A 32 -10.76 71.54 1.11
C SER A 32 -10.35 72.51 0.00
N ALA A 33 -10.72 72.14 -1.23
CA ALA A 33 -11.17 72.97 -2.35
C ALA A 33 -10.27 74.13 -2.85
N ALA A 34 -9.84 74.04 -4.12
CA ALA A 34 -10.44 74.80 -5.23
C ALA A 34 -9.58 74.72 -6.51
N ASN A 35 -10.26 74.90 -7.64
CA ASN A 35 -9.78 74.81 -9.02
C ASN A 35 -8.76 75.88 -9.44
N GLY A 36 -7.87 75.57 -10.38
CA GLY A 36 -7.27 76.55 -11.31
C GLY A 36 -5.78 76.32 -11.64
N PRO A 37 -5.35 76.27 -12.92
CA PRO A 37 -4.03 75.80 -13.33
C PRO A 37 -3.01 76.93 -13.62
N VAL A 38 -1.80 76.49 -14.03
CA VAL A 38 -0.65 77.19 -14.69
C VAL A 38 0.27 78.01 -13.78
N ASP A 39 1.58 78.14 -14.00
CA ASP A 39 2.46 77.88 -15.16
C ASP A 39 3.92 77.74 -14.65
N ALA A 40 4.76 77.01 -15.38
CA ALA A 40 6.16 76.81 -15.09
C ALA A 40 7.03 77.76 -15.92
N SER A 41 7.61 78.80 -15.30
CA SER A 41 8.84 79.43 -15.78
C SER A 41 9.43 80.41 -14.75
N ALA A 42 10.56 80.04 -14.13
CA ALA A 42 11.59 80.98 -13.70
C ALA A 42 12.78 80.27 -13.01
N LEU A 43 13.92 80.30 -13.69
CA LEU A 43 15.24 80.72 -13.17
C LEU A 43 15.86 79.82 -12.06
N ALA A 44 16.83 78.95 -12.34
CA ALA A 44 18.19 79.23 -12.81
C ALA A 44 18.91 80.36 -12.03
N ASP A 45 19.87 79.93 -11.23
CA ASP A 45 21.08 80.59 -10.72
C ASP A 45 20.96 81.79 -9.77
N ALA A 46 21.17 81.51 -8.48
CA ALA A 46 22.01 82.36 -7.63
C ALA A 46 22.67 81.53 -6.51
N ASN A 47 23.98 81.37 -6.66
CA ASN A 47 24.90 80.73 -5.73
C ASN A 47 25.05 81.60 -4.46
N VAL A 48 24.67 81.08 -3.29
CA VAL A 48 24.96 81.70 -1.98
C VAL A 48 25.69 80.67 -1.12
N THR A 49 26.98 80.89 -0.89
CA THR A 49 27.77 80.17 0.11
C THR A 49 27.39 80.65 1.51
N ILE A 50 26.86 79.74 2.33
CA ILE A 50 26.64 79.92 3.77
C ILE A 50 27.56 78.91 4.48
N GLU A 51 28.39 79.36 5.41
CA GLU A 51 29.20 78.49 6.27
C GLU A 51 28.29 77.50 7.02
N PRO A 52 28.63 76.19 7.10
CA PRO A 52 27.85 75.24 7.87
C PRO A 52 28.10 75.45 9.37
N THR A 53 27.07 75.93 10.05
CA THR A 53 26.88 75.82 11.50
C THR A 53 27.01 74.34 11.92
N PRO A 54 27.72 74.01 13.02
CA PRO A 54 27.89 72.62 13.43
C PRO A 54 26.55 71.98 13.81
N LEU A 55 26.27 70.81 13.21
CA LEU A 55 25.09 69.98 13.50
C LEU A 55 25.14 69.53 14.98
N PRO A 56 24.03 69.62 15.75
CA PRO A 56 23.99 69.07 17.10
C PRO A 56 24.09 67.54 17.06
N ALA A 57 24.89 66.98 17.98
CA ALA A 57 25.03 65.54 18.18
C ALA A 57 23.67 64.88 18.43
N HIS A 58 23.34 63.85 17.65
CA HIS A 58 22.15 63.02 17.85
C HIS A 58 22.19 62.38 19.24
N ALA A 59 21.12 62.53 20.02
CA ALA A 59 20.90 61.72 21.21
C ALA A 59 20.79 60.25 20.76
N ALA A 60 21.54 59.35 21.42
CA ALA A 60 21.42 57.91 21.16
C ALA A 60 19.98 57.47 21.45
N SER A 61 19.28 56.94 20.45
CA SER A 61 17.95 56.35 20.65
C SER A 61 18.10 55.13 21.55
N ALA A 62 17.22 54.96 22.52
CA ALA A 62 17.18 53.74 23.33
C ALA A 62 16.74 52.54 22.47
N LEU A 63 17.18 51.33 22.85
CA LEU A 63 16.68 50.08 22.29
C LEU A 63 15.18 49.97 22.57
N ALA A 64 14.37 49.71 21.54
CA ALA A 64 12.93 49.55 21.66
C ALA A 64 12.44 48.36 20.80
N PRO A 65 11.58 47.47 21.33
CA PRO A 65 11.07 46.31 20.58
C PRO A 65 10.32 46.71 19.32
N PHE A 66 10.46 45.94 18.24
CA PHE A 66 9.73 46.17 16.99
C PHE A 66 9.22 44.86 16.38
N PRO A 67 7.95 44.80 15.94
CA PRO A 67 6.87 45.77 16.16
C PRO A 67 6.37 45.80 17.63
N GLY A 68 6.97 44.98 18.49
CA GLY A 68 6.75 44.84 19.92
C GLY A 68 7.57 43.65 20.43
N PRO A 69 7.58 43.35 21.74
CA PRO A 69 8.29 42.17 22.24
C PRO A 69 7.73 40.88 21.63
N HIS A 70 8.60 40.04 21.07
CA HIS A 70 8.16 38.81 20.42
C HIS A 70 7.84 37.71 21.46
N PRO A 71 6.64 37.14 21.47
CA PRO A 71 6.28 36.10 22.42
C PRO A 71 7.09 34.82 22.16
N VAL A 72 7.55 34.19 23.24
CA VAL A 72 8.25 32.90 23.19
C VAL A 72 7.46 31.86 23.98
N PRO A 73 7.22 30.65 23.45
CA PRO A 73 7.58 30.16 22.10
C PRO A 73 6.89 30.93 20.96
N GLY A 74 7.57 31.06 19.83
CA GLY A 74 7.08 31.84 18.69
C GLY A 74 8.14 32.08 17.63
N THR A 75 7.73 32.74 16.55
CA THR A 75 8.59 33.10 15.41
C THR A 75 8.90 34.59 15.39
N VAL A 76 10.06 34.94 14.86
CA VAL A 76 10.53 36.31 14.65
C VAL A 76 11.06 36.42 13.22
N GLU A 77 10.57 37.40 12.49
CA GLU A 77 11.08 37.78 11.17
C GLU A 77 12.43 38.50 11.35
N PRO A 78 13.52 38.11 10.69
CA PRO A 78 14.85 38.70 10.87
C PRO A 78 14.90 40.21 10.59
N GLN A 79 14.09 40.69 9.64
CA GLN A 79 13.92 42.10 9.29
C GLN A 79 13.22 42.93 10.39
N ASP A 80 12.57 42.27 11.35
CA ASP A 80 11.95 42.86 12.54
C ASP A 80 12.92 42.96 13.74
N PHE A 81 14.20 43.27 13.49
CA PHE A 81 15.11 43.62 14.58
C PHE A 81 14.64 44.89 15.32
N ASP A 82 15.08 45.10 16.55
CA ASP A 82 14.62 46.20 17.38
C ASP A 82 14.90 47.59 16.75
N LEU A 83 14.22 48.62 17.25
CA LEU A 83 14.52 50.03 16.98
C LEU A 83 15.61 50.53 17.93
N GLY A 84 16.36 51.53 17.48
CA GLY A 84 17.48 52.11 18.24
C GLY A 84 18.61 52.60 17.33
N GLY A 85 18.66 52.06 16.11
CA GLY A 85 19.63 52.41 15.09
C GLY A 85 20.98 51.71 15.28
N GLU A 86 21.90 52.08 14.38
CA GLU A 86 23.28 51.62 14.32
C GLU A 86 24.01 51.80 15.66
N GLY A 87 24.67 50.74 16.12
CA GLY A 87 25.37 50.68 17.40
C GLY A 87 24.48 50.46 18.63
N VAL A 88 23.15 50.45 18.47
CA VAL A 88 22.18 50.19 19.55
C VAL A 88 21.39 48.91 19.31
N ALA A 89 20.61 48.88 18.22
CA ALA A 89 19.72 47.76 17.90
C ALA A 89 20.33 46.78 16.89
N TYR A 90 21.21 47.28 16.03
CA TYR A 90 22.03 46.49 15.12
C TYR A 90 23.41 47.14 14.96
N HIS A 91 24.35 46.38 14.37
CA HIS A 91 25.54 46.93 13.72
C HIS A 91 25.62 46.34 12.33
N ASP A 92 25.68 47.23 11.34
CA ASP A 92 25.95 46.91 9.93
C ASP A 92 27.28 47.56 9.53
N THR A 93 28.08 46.91 8.67
CA THR A 93 29.37 47.50 8.27
C THR A 93 29.22 48.63 7.25
N GLU A 94 28.04 48.77 6.66
CA GLU A 94 27.68 49.83 5.74
C GLU A 94 26.52 50.69 6.28
N PRO A 95 26.58 52.03 6.14
CA PRO A 95 25.48 52.88 6.61
C PRO A 95 24.16 52.74 5.85
N ALA A 96 24.14 52.05 4.71
CA ALA A 96 23.00 52.01 3.80
C ALA A 96 22.55 50.57 3.59
N ASN A 97 21.25 50.33 3.76
CA ASN A 97 20.60 49.08 3.36
C ASN A 97 20.69 48.92 1.83
N LEU A 98 21.57 48.03 1.39
CA LEU A 98 21.91 47.73 0.01
C LEU A 98 20.83 46.91 -0.71
N GLY A 99 20.02 46.14 0.03
CA GLY A 99 18.84 45.47 -0.51
C GLY A 99 17.65 46.44 -0.74
N GLY A 100 17.63 47.54 0.01
CA GLY A 100 16.77 48.70 -0.23
C GLY A 100 15.29 48.54 0.14
N THR A 101 14.89 47.42 0.78
CA THR A 101 13.49 47.13 1.13
C THR A 101 13.25 47.15 2.66
N TYR A 102 11.97 47.12 3.05
CA TYR A 102 11.44 47.09 4.42
C TYR A 102 11.78 48.30 5.31
N ARG A 103 13.07 48.54 5.61
CA ARG A 103 13.57 49.61 6.49
C ARG A 103 14.69 50.41 5.80
N PRO A 104 14.38 51.15 4.71
CA PRO A 104 15.41 51.78 3.85
C PRO A 104 16.13 52.97 4.51
N THR A 105 15.70 53.41 5.68
CA THR A 105 16.37 54.47 6.47
C THR A 105 17.32 53.91 7.54
N GLU A 106 17.42 52.59 7.65
CA GLU A 106 18.34 51.88 8.54
C GLU A 106 19.42 51.17 7.72
N GLY A 107 20.50 50.74 8.38
CA GLY A 107 21.69 50.18 7.74
C GLY A 107 21.57 48.72 7.33
N VAL A 108 20.77 47.92 8.05
CA VAL A 108 20.67 46.47 7.82
C VAL A 108 20.21 46.17 6.40
N ASP A 109 20.99 45.35 5.70
CA ASP A 109 20.73 44.90 4.33
C ASP A 109 19.54 43.93 4.26
N ILE A 110 18.41 44.39 3.68
CA ILE A 110 17.16 43.63 3.56
C ILE A 110 16.71 43.60 2.11
N GLU A 111 16.47 42.42 1.56
CA GLU A 111 15.93 42.25 0.22
C GLU A 111 14.52 41.65 0.20
N THR A 112 13.87 41.75 -0.96
CA THR A 112 12.61 41.05 -1.20
C THR A 112 12.62 40.45 -2.60
N VAL A 113 12.57 39.13 -2.69
CA VAL A 113 12.57 38.38 -3.95
C VAL A 113 11.28 37.57 -4.03
N GLU A 114 10.47 37.78 -5.07
CA GLU A 114 9.20 37.06 -5.28
C GLU A 114 8.21 37.06 -4.10
N GLY A 115 8.28 38.08 -3.23
CA GLY A 115 7.41 38.23 -2.05
C GLY A 115 7.95 37.59 -0.76
N PHE A 116 9.15 37.01 -0.83
CA PHE A 116 9.95 36.53 0.29
C PHE A 116 10.91 37.63 0.75
N THR A 117 11.04 37.88 2.06
CA THR A 117 11.87 38.94 2.64
C THR A 117 12.82 38.34 3.65
N ASP A 118 14.11 38.62 3.51
CA ASP A 118 15.20 38.10 4.31
C ASP A 118 16.21 39.22 4.63
N VAL A 119 17.01 39.01 5.67
CA VAL A 119 18.21 39.82 5.91
C VAL A 119 19.36 39.16 5.14
N GLY A 120 19.91 39.88 4.17
CA GLY A 120 20.98 39.43 3.30
C GLY A 120 22.28 40.16 3.56
N TRP A 121 23.29 39.93 2.71
CA TRP A 121 24.60 40.60 2.77
C TRP A 121 25.29 40.63 4.14
N ILE A 122 24.96 39.68 5.02
CA ILE A 122 25.56 39.62 6.36
C ILE A 122 27.09 39.51 6.23
N ARG A 123 27.81 40.38 6.95
CA ARG A 123 29.27 40.45 7.00
C ARG A 123 29.81 40.20 8.41
N SER A 124 31.10 39.87 8.43
CA SER A 124 31.77 39.51 9.67
C SER A 124 31.81 40.71 10.63
N GLY A 125 31.25 40.52 11.82
CA GLY A 125 31.24 41.52 12.90
C GLY A 125 29.88 42.20 13.09
N GLU A 126 28.94 41.99 12.17
CA GLU A 126 27.58 42.53 12.27
C GLU A 126 26.79 41.84 13.38
N TRP A 127 25.71 42.49 13.81
CA TRP A 127 24.77 41.89 14.77
C TRP A 127 23.39 42.51 14.70
N LEU A 128 22.38 41.72 15.08
CA LEU A 128 20.97 42.12 15.17
C LEU A 128 20.42 41.78 16.55
N THR A 129 19.65 42.69 17.14
CA THR A 129 19.02 42.48 18.46
C THR A 129 17.50 42.42 18.32
N TYR A 130 16.88 41.46 19.00
CA TYR A 130 15.44 41.25 19.07
C TYR A 130 15.01 41.18 20.52
N THR A 131 13.99 41.93 20.91
CA THR A 131 13.40 41.80 22.25
C THR A 131 12.34 40.72 22.25
N VAL A 132 12.55 39.65 23.02
CA VAL A 132 11.59 38.56 23.20
C VAL A 132 10.94 38.62 24.59
N THR A 133 9.75 38.06 24.76
CA THR A 133 9.02 38.01 26.04
C THR A 133 8.52 36.61 26.39
N ALA A 134 8.76 36.19 27.62
CA ALA A 134 8.31 34.91 28.16
C ALA A 134 7.38 35.13 29.36
N THR A 135 6.24 34.44 29.40
CA THR A 135 5.27 34.54 30.51
C THR A 135 5.78 33.92 31.81
N THR A 136 6.60 32.87 31.71
CA THR A 136 7.28 32.19 32.80
C THR A 136 8.72 31.85 32.39
N PRO A 137 9.65 31.61 33.34
CA PRO A 137 10.98 31.14 32.98
C PRO A 137 10.88 29.82 32.19
N GLN A 138 11.56 29.73 31.06
CA GLN A 138 11.48 28.57 30.17
C GLN A 138 12.80 28.31 29.45
N THR A 139 13.09 27.04 29.17
CA THR A 139 14.21 26.64 28.32
C THR A 139 13.73 26.55 26.88
N VAL A 140 14.51 27.07 25.94
CA VAL A 140 14.20 27.11 24.52
C VAL A 140 15.39 26.70 23.67
N VAL A 141 15.12 26.31 22.43
CA VAL A 141 16.09 26.26 21.34
C VAL A 141 15.73 27.34 20.33
N LEU A 142 16.73 28.00 19.74
CA LEU A 142 16.55 28.93 18.64
C LEU A 142 16.88 28.22 17.33
N TRP A 143 15.88 28.08 16.46
CA TRP A 143 16.04 27.67 15.08
C TRP A 143 16.26 28.89 14.20
N LEU A 144 17.27 28.83 13.35
CA LEU A 144 17.49 29.79 12.27
C LEU A 144 17.21 29.09 10.95
N ARG A 145 16.39 29.73 10.12
CA ARG A 145 16.21 29.42 8.71
C ARG A 145 17.09 30.36 7.90
N PHE A 146 18.00 29.79 7.10
CA PHE A 146 19.07 30.56 6.49
C PHE A 146 19.53 29.94 5.16
N ALA A 147 20.22 30.74 4.35
CA ALA A 147 20.96 30.29 3.17
C ALA A 147 22.47 30.53 3.37
N ASN A 148 23.27 29.46 3.23
CA ASN A 148 24.73 29.53 3.23
C ASN A 148 25.24 28.85 1.95
N PRO A 149 25.58 29.62 0.90
CA PRO A 149 26.02 29.06 -0.37
C PRO A 149 27.40 28.39 -0.30
N ASP A 150 28.20 28.71 0.72
CA ASP A 150 29.56 28.23 0.83
C ASP A 150 29.60 26.84 1.46
N ALA A 151 30.62 26.04 1.11
CA ALA A 151 30.79 24.67 1.63
C ALA A 151 31.12 24.63 3.14
N THR A 152 31.66 25.73 3.68
CA THR A 152 32.09 25.83 5.07
C THR A 152 30.93 26.23 5.98
N SER A 153 30.73 25.50 7.08
CA SER A 153 29.78 25.88 8.12
C SER A 153 30.23 27.15 8.83
N LYS A 154 29.30 28.09 9.06
CA LYS A 154 29.54 29.38 9.71
C LYS A 154 28.80 29.41 11.06
N ARG A 155 29.37 30.02 12.09
CA ARG A 155 28.80 29.95 13.45
C ARG A 155 28.26 31.31 13.89
N VAL A 156 26.95 31.36 14.17
CA VAL A 156 26.30 32.53 14.77
C VAL A 156 26.29 32.39 16.29
N THR A 157 26.66 33.46 17.00
CA THR A 157 26.63 33.48 18.47
C THR A 157 25.35 34.15 18.96
N ILE A 158 24.65 33.50 19.90
CA ILE A 158 23.45 34.03 20.55
C ILE A 158 23.85 34.63 21.89
N LEU A 159 23.46 35.87 22.14
CA LEU A 159 23.61 36.53 23.44
C LEU A 159 22.24 36.89 24.01
N THR A 160 22.01 36.62 25.29
CA THR A 160 20.85 37.08 26.06
C THR A 160 21.29 38.16 27.03
N ASN A 161 20.73 39.37 26.93
CA ASN A 161 21.11 40.52 27.76
C ASN A 161 22.64 40.74 27.83
N GLY A 162 23.31 40.56 26.67
CA GLY A 162 24.77 40.73 26.54
C GLY A 162 25.63 39.55 27.01
N THR A 163 25.04 38.46 27.49
CA THR A 163 25.78 37.24 27.89
C THR A 163 25.58 36.13 26.87
N VAL A 164 26.64 35.43 26.47
CA VAL A 164 26.56 34.30 25.52
C VAL A 164 25.65 33.20 26.07
N ALA A 165 24.62 32.85 25.31
CA ALA A 165 23.62 31.85 25.67
C ALA A 165 23.74 30.56 24.84
N GLY A 166 24.28 30.65 23.62
CA GLY A 166 24.44 29.51 22.73
C GLY A 166 24.99 29.90 21.37
N THR A 167 25.09 28.93 20.46
CA THR A 167 25.54 29.15 19.08
C THR A 167 24.69 28.33 18.12
N VAL A 168 24.56 28.79 16.88
CA VAL A 168 23.92 28.05 15.77
C VAL A 168 24.93 27.89 14.64
N ASP A 169 25.14 26.64 14.19
CA ASP A 169 26.02 26.33 13.07
C ASP A 169 25.21 26.33 11.76
N LEU A 170 25.48 27.32 10.92
CA LEU A 170 24.90 27.52 9.60
C LEU A 170 25.61 26.63 8.57
N ARG A 171 25.17 25.38 8.45
CA ARG A 171 25.70 24.40 7.47
C ARG A 171 25.48 24.83 6.02
N SER A 172 26.28 24.32 5.08
CA SER A 172 26.11 24.64 3.65
C SER A 172 24.70 24.26 3.15
N THR A 173 24.05 25.18 2.44
CA THR A 173 22.82 24.97 1.67
C THR A 173 23.06 24.97 0.16
N GLY A 174 24.25 25.40 -0.27
CA GLY A 174 24.74 25.27 -1.65
C GLY A 174 24.33 26.39 -2.61
N SER A 175 23.38 27.24 -2.24
CA SER A 175 23.01 28.45 -3.01
C SER A 175 22.29 29.48 -2.14
N PHE A 176 22.20 30.73 -2.58
CA PHE A 176 21.43 31.78 -1.90
C PHE A 176 19.90 31.55 -2.01
N GLU A 177 19.46 30.81 -3.02
CA GLU A 177 18.05 30.47 -3.23
C GLU A 177 17.62 29.22 -2.46
N MET A 178 18.55 28.53 -1.78
CA MET A 178 18.29 27.30 -1.06
C MET A 178 18.41 27.51 0.45
N TYR A 179 17.29 27.35 1.16
CA TYR A 179 17.19 27.53 2.61
C TYR A 179 17.21 26.22 3.37
N GLY A 180 17.84 26.24 4.55
CA GLY A 180 17.82 25.14 5.51
C GLY A 180 17.73 25.65 6.95
N ASP A 181 17.44 24.73 7.87
CA ASP A 181 17.20 25.06 9.28
C ASP A 181 18.25 24.42 10.19
N SER A 182 18.86 25.20 11.08
CA SER A 182 19.75 24.74 12.15
C SER A 182 19.28 25.29 13.50
N SER A 183 19.50 24.54 14.58
CA SER A 183 19.14 24.97 15.93
C SER A 183 20.34 25.17 16.85
N SER A 184 20.14 25.99 17.88
CA SER A 184 21.06 26.10 19.01
C SER A 184 20.98 24.89 19.95
N THR A 185 21.96 24.76 20.85
CA THR A 185 21.74 24.02 22.10
C THR A 185 20.66 24.72 22.95
N PRO A 186 19.95 24.00 23.84
CA PRO A 186 18.96 24.63 24.71
C PRO A 186 19.57 25.71 25.61
N PHE A 187 18.91 26.86 25.74
CA PHE A 187 19.27 27.94 26.66
C PHE A 187 18.03 28.47 27.39
N SER A 188 18.23 29.15 28.51
CA SER A 188 17.13 29.56 29.39
C SER A 188 16.77 31.04 29.21
N LEU A 189 15.48 31.33 29.13
CA LEU A 189 14.93 32.68 29.16
C LEU A 189 14.22 32.92 30.50
N PRO A 190 14.48 34.05 31.19
CA PRO A 190 13.72 34.44 32.37
C PRO A 190 12.28 34.85 31.99
N ALA A 191 11.39 34.96 32.99
CA ALA A 191 10.10 35.60 32.76
C ALA A 191 10.27 37.10 32.49
N GLY A 192 9.47 37.64 31.58
CA GLY A 192 9.54 39.03 31.11
C GLY A 192 10.35 39.18 29.84
N GLU A 193 10.73 40.42 29.53
CA GLU A 193 11.46 40.78 28.32
C GLU A 193 12.96 40.41 28.43
N THR A 194 13.52 39.92 27.34
CA THR A 194 14.94 39.60 27.19
C THR A 194 15.42 40.08 25.83
N ALA A 195 16.53 40.83 25.80
CA ALA A 195 17.17 41.20 24.54
C ALA A 195 18.02 40.02 24.05
N VAL A 196 17.65 39.45 22.90
CA VAL A 196 18.38 38.38 22.22
C VAL A 196 19.14 38.97 21.05
N ARG A 197 20.47 38.88 21.07
CA ARG A 197 21.34 39.34 20.00
C ARG A 197 21.92 38.17 19.24
N LEU A 198 21.83 38.22 17.92
CA LEU A 198 22.59 37.37 17.00
C LEU A 198 23.85 38.12 16.59
N SER A 199 25.02 37.52 16.83
CA SER A 199 26.32 38.05 16.43
C SER A 199 26.91 37.21 15.31
N PHE A 200 27.36 37.90 14.27
CA PHE A 200 27.87 37.36 13.01
C PHE A 200 29.39 37.47 12.92
N ASP A 201 30.10 37.29 14.03
CA ASP A 201 31.57 37.32 14.06
C ASP A 201 32.16 36.19 13.19
N GLY A 202 32.92 36.55 12.15
CA GLY A 202 33.46 35.58 11.19
C GLY A 202 32.42 34.94 10.28
N VAL A 203 31.18 35.46 10.26
CA VAL A 203 30.12 35.04 9.36
C VAL A 203 30.03 36.04 8.23
N GLU A 204 30.07 35.57 6.99
CA GLU A 204 29.87 36.41 5.80
C GLU A 204 29.01 35.66 4.80
N ARG A 205 28.35 36.35 3.87
CA ARG A 205 27.63 35.74 2.73
C ARG A 205 26.58 34.74 3.20
N VAL A 206 25.63 35.19 4.01
CA VAL A 206 24.49 34.41 4.50
C VAL A 206 23.24 35.26 4.40
N ASN A 207 22.12 34.62 4.08
CA ASN A 207 20.79 35.22 4.24
C ASN A 207 20.05 34.56 5.42
N LEU A 208 19.28 35.33 6.18
CA LEU A 208 18.42 34.87 7.26
C LEU A 208 16.96 35.16 6.92
N ASP A 209 16.11 34.14 7.05
CA ASP A 209 14.68 34.17 6.70
C ASP A 209 13.77 34.08 7.93
N LEU A 210 14.09 33.23 8.90
CA LEU A 210 13.21 33.04 10.05
C LEU A 210 13.96 32.64 11.32
N LEU A 211 13.59 33.26 12.44
CA LEU A 211 13.97 32.84 13.79
C LEU A 211 12.78 32.13 14.42
N THR A 212 12.95 30.92 14.96
CA THR A 212 11.90 30.23 15.73
C THR A 212 12.42 29.84 17.10
N PHE A 213 11.82 30.41 18.16
CA PHE A 213 12.05 30.00 19.53
C PHE A 213 11.05 28.90 19.89
N ALA A 214 11.55 27.67 20.07
CA ALA A 214 10.72 26.51 20.39
C ALA A 214 11.16 25.89 21.73
N PRO A 215 10.28 25.17 22.44
CA PRO A 215 10.71 24.28 23.51
C PRO A 215 11.77 23.31 22.98
N PRO A 216 12.78 22.90 23.78
CA PRO A 216 13.69 21.86 23.38
C PRO A 216 12.91 20.59 23.04
N PRO A 217 13.36 19.79 22.06
CA PRO A 217 12.75 18.49 21.80
C PRO A 217 12.72 17.70 23.11
N THR A 218 11.57 17.11 23.43
CA THR A 218 11.47 16.20 24.57
C THR A 218 12.46 15.06 24.31
N PRO A 219 13.31 14.66 25.27
CA PRO A 219 14.17 13.50 25.05
C PRO A 219 13.28 12.34 24.62
N GLU A 220 13.56 11.81 23.44
CA GLU A 220 12.91 10.61 22.94
C GLU A 220 13.07 9.55 24.05
N PRO A 221 12.01 8.79 24.41
CA PRO A 221 12.17 7.70 25.36
C PRO A 221 13.39 6.88 24.92
N THR A 222 14.30 6.62 25.85
CA THR A 222 15.47 5.77 25.60
C THR A 222 14.94 4.54 24.85
N PRO A 223 15.46 4.20 23.66
CA PRO A 223 14.93 3.05 22.93
C PRO A 223 14.93 1.89 23.90
N MET A 224 13.75 1.34 24.14
CA MET A 224 13.60 0.13 24.95
C MET A 224 14.63 -0.86 24.39
N PRO A 225 15.46 -1.52 25.23
CA PRO A 225 16.46 -2.44 24.72
C PRO A 225 15.76 -3.39 23.76
N GLU A 226 16.20 -3.39 22.51
CA GLU A 226 15.63 -4.23 21.46
C GLU A 226 15.74 -5.68 21.97
N PRO A 227 14.62 -6.43 22.03
CA PRO A 227 14.63 -7.77 22.60
C PRO A 227 15.64 -8.63 21.82
N GLU A 228 16.63 -9.20 22.52
CA GLU A 228 17.60 -10.10 21.89
C GLU A 228 16.90 -11.40 21.46
N PRO A 229 17.14 -11.92 20.25
CA PRO A 229 16.54 -13.17 19.80
C PRO A 229 17.10 -14.39 20.56
N GLU A 230 16.32 -15.48 20.66
CA GLU A 230 16.83 -16.76 21.20
C GLU A 230 18.02 -17.27 20.38
N LEU A 231 17.95 -17.11 19.06
CA LEU A 231 19.01 -17.50 18.14
C LEU A 231 19.22 -16.42 17.08
N ARG A 232 20.46 -15.94 16.94
CA ARG A 232 20.87 -15.04 15.86
C ARG A 232 21.77 -15.78 14.86
N ILE A 233 21.39 -15.74 13.58
CA ILE A 233 22.15 -16.32 12.48
C ILE A 233 22.60 -15.20 11.53
N SER A 234 23.90 -14.90 11.56
CA SER A 234 24.51 -13.87 10.70
C SER A 234 25.58 -14.43 9.76
N THR A 235 25.97 -15.70 9.93
CA THR A 235 27.02 -16.35 9.15
C THR A 235 26.44 -17.25 8.08
N ARG A 236 27.03 -17.22 6.88
CA ARG A 236 26.66 -18.10 5.76
C ARG A 236 26.80 -19.59 6.14
N GLY A 237 26.01 -20.44 5.49
CA GLY A 237 26.08 -21.90 5.62
C GLY A 237 24.80 -22.53 6.11
N ILE A 238 24.88 -23.83 6.41
CA ILE A 238 23.76 -24.61 6.95
C ILE A 238 23.82 -24.57 8.48
N HIS A 239 22.70 -24.20 9.08
CA HIS A 239 22.47 -24.14 10.52
C HIS A 239 21.33 -25.08 10.85
N THR A 240 21.60 -26.08 11.67
CA THR A 240 20.60 -27.07 12.08
C THR A 240 20.15 -26.80 13.51
N LEU A 241 18.85 -26.93 13.79
CA LEU A 241 18.39 -27.06 15.17
C LEU A 241 18.69 -28.48 15.68
N ASP A 242 19.16 -28.59 16.92
CA ASP A 242 19.41 -29.86 17.63
C ASP A 242 18.39 -30.14 18.73
N GLY A 243 17.42 -29.24 18.89
CA GLY A 243 16.32 -29.32 19.84
C GLY A 243 15.28 -28.24 19.57
N ASP A 244 14.15 -28.33 20.27
CA ASP A 244 13.11 -27.31 20.23
C ASP A 244 13.62 -26.01 20.89
N LEU A 245 13.22 -24.87 20.33
CA LEU A 245 13.41 -23.55 20.93
C LEU A 245 12.11 -23.15 21.64
N SER A 246 12.22 -22.58 22.83
CA SER A 246 11.07 -22.07 23.59
C SER A 246 11.32 -20.62 23.98
N ALA A 247 10.34 -19.76 23.70
CA ALA A 247 10.47 -18.33 23.85
C ALA A 247 10.68 -17.90 25.32
N THR A 248 11.81 -17.25 25.55
CA THR A 248 12.10 -16.30 26.64
C THR A 248 12.19 -14.86 26.12
N SER A 249 12.21 -14.69 24.79
CA SER A 249 12.22 -13.44 24.03
C SER A 249 11.01 -13.32 23.10
N SER A 250 10.72 -12.09 22.63
CA SER A 250 9.74 -11.83 21.59
C SER A 250 10.25 -12.18 20.18
N ILE A 251 11.49 -12.66 20.03
CA ILE A 251 12.03 -13.14 18.76
C ILE A 251 12.65 -14.52 18.98
N GLY A 252 12.15 -15.54 18.27
CA GLY A 252 12.75 -16.88 18.27
C GLY A 252 14.08 -16.89 17.53
N VAL A 253 14.03 -16.88 16.20
CA VAL A 253 15.22 -16.88 15.34
C VAL A 253 15.28 -15.61 14.52
N LEU A 254 16.43 -14.94 14.54
CA LEU A 254 16.71 -13.78 13.69
C LEU A 254 17.84 -14.11 12.71
N ILE A 255 17.52 -14.13 11.41
CA ILE A 255 18.46 -14.35 10.32
C ILE A 255 18.78 -13.02 9.64
N THR A 256 20.01 -12.55 9.84
CA THR A 256 20.55 -11.33 9.20
C THR A 256 21.64 -11.64 8.18
N GLY A 257 22.08 -12.90 8.07
CA GLY A 257 23.11 -13.35 7.13
C GLY A 257 22.51 -13.77 5.78
N SER A 258 23.26 -13.53 4.70
CA SER A 258 22.96 -14.06 3.36
C SER A 258 23.60 -15.44 3.14
N ASP A 259 23.11 -16.20 2.16
CA ASP A 259 23.54 -17.58 1.87
C ASP A 259 23.38 -18.50 3.10
N VAL A 260 22.22 -18.43 3.75
CA VAL A 260 21.90 -19.15 4.98
C VAL A 260 20.85 -20.21 4.69
N VAL A 261 21.05 -21.41 5.25
CA VAL A 261 19.99 -22.41 5.39
C VAL A 261 19.76 -22.63 6.87
N LEU A 262 18.57 -22.30 7.36
CA LEU A 262 18.06 -22.79 8.64
C LEU A 262 17.26 -24.06 8.39
N ASP A 263 17.79 -25.19 8.86
CA ASP A 263 17.15 -26.50 8.80
C ASP A 263 16.73 -26.91 10.20
N GLY A 264 15.44 -26.87 10.51
CA GLY A 264 15.00 -27.20 11.87
C GLY A 264 15.02 -28.69 12.17
N MET A 265 15.31 -29.58 11.21
CA MET A 265 15.40 -31.03 11.44
C MET A 265 14.14 -31.64 12.09
N GLY A 266 12.98 -31.00 11.92
CA GLY A 266 11.69 -31.36 12.51
C GLY A 266 11.39 -30.73 13.87
N HIS A 267 12.29 -29.90 14.41
CA HIS A 267 12.11 -29.23 15.70
C HIS A 267 11.13 -28.06 15.66
N CYS A 268 10.64 -27.71 16.83
CA CYS A 268 9.67 -26.64 17.03
C CYS A 268 10.32 -25.35 17.55
N ILE A 269 9.87 -24.20 17.05
CA ILE A 269 10.13 -22.87 17.60
C ILE A 269 8.84 -22.40 18.27
N GLU A 270 8.79 -22.53 19.58
CA GLU A 270 7.60 -22.32 20.42
C GLU A 270 7.59 -20.91 21.02
N GLY A 271 6.50 -20.17 20.80
CA GLY A 271 6.26 -18.83 21.35
C GLY A 271 5.39 -18.81 22.61
N THR A 272 4.90 -17.62 22.98
CA THR A 272 4.02 -17.41 24.15
C THR A 272 2.76 -16.59 23.84
N ASP A 273 2.41 -16.42 22.57
CA ASP A 273 1.35 -15.53 22.06
C ASP A 273 1.52 -14.06 22.47
N ALA A 274 2.76 -13.62 22.72
CA ALA A 274 3.05 -12.24 23.08
C ALA A 274 2.82 -11.29 21.89
N ASP A 275 2.30 -10.10 22.16
CA ASP A 275 2.17 -9.03 21.15
C ASP A 275 3.54 -8.71 20.54
N PHE A 276 3.58 -8.45 19.23
CA PHE A 276 4.80 -8.13 18.45
C PHE A 276 5.84 -9.24 18.44
N SER A 277 5.47 -10.48 18.76
CA SER A 277 6.39 -11.62 18.78
C SER A 277 6.52 -12.31 17.42
N ARG A 278 7.74 -12.71 17.06
CA ARG A 278 8.07 -13.38 15.80
C ARG A 278 8.84 -14.68 16.02
N GLY A 279 8.38 -15.77 15.43
CA GLY A 279 9.07 -17.07 15.53
C GLY A 279 10.37 -17.10 14.73
N VAL A 280 10.30 -16.79 13.43
CA VAL A 280 11.48 -16.65 12.56
C VAL A 280 11.39 -15.32 11.81
N ILE A 281 12.45 -14.51 11.89
CA ILE A 281 12.61 -13.31 11.08
C ILE A 281 13.73 -13.58 10.08
N VAL A 282 13.44 -13.37 8.79
CA VAL A 282 14.43 -13.24 7.72
C VAL A 282 14.45 -11.79 7.29
N GLY A 283 15.55 -11.08 7.56
CA GLY A 283 15.68 -9.68 7.15
C GLY A 283 16.77 -8.92 7.89
N GLY A 284 17.31 -7.90 7.21
CA GLY A 284 18.21 -6.92 7.83
C GLY A 284 17.42 -5.80 8.51
N ILE A 285 18.05 -5.07 9.43
CA ILE A 285 17.55 -3.78 9.91
C ILE A 285 18.17 -2.67 9.06
N SER A 286 17.42 -1.62 8.71
CA SER A 286 18.02 -0.46 8.02
C SER A 286 19.17 0.10 8.89
N PRO A 287 20.35 0.40 8.35
CA PRO A 287 20.70 0.56 6.92
C PRO A 287 21.33 -0.68 6.26
N ASP A 288 21.23 -1.88 6.84
CA ASP A 288 21.90 -3.08 6.33
C ASP A 288 21.47 -3.44 4.90
N PRO A 289 22.40 -4.00 4.10
CA PRO A 289 22.10 -4.51 2.77
C PRO A 289 21.04 -5.61 2.83
N LEU A 290 20.33 -5.76 1.72
CA LEU A 290 19.26 -6.73 1.54
C LEU A 290 19.80 -8.15 1.78
N VAL A 291 19.10 -8.94 2.59
CA VAL A 291 19.48 -10.33 2.87
C VAL A 291 19.14 -11.18 1.65
N VAL A 292 20.08 -11.97 1.14
CA VAL A 292 19.88 -12.75 -0.09
C VAL A 292 20.06 -14.24 0.14
N ASN A 293 19.29 -15.04 -0.60
CA ASN A 293 19.45 -16.50 -0.67
C ASN A 293 19.39 -17.17 0.71
N VAL A 294 18.23 -17.04 1.37
CA VAL A 294 17.95 -17.67 2.66
C VAL A 294 16.94 -18.78 2.48
N THR A 295 17.19 -19.95 3.05
CA THR A 295 16.22 -21.05 3.12
C THR A 295 15.84 -21.31 4.57
N VAL A 296 14.55 -21.37 4.88
CA VAL A 296 14.00 -21.84 6.16
C VAL A 296 13.22 -23.11 5.88
N ARG A 297 13.58 -24.22 6.54
CA ARG A 297 12.95 -25.50 6.24
C ARG A 297 12.85 -26.48 7.40
N ASN A 298 11.98 -27.48 7.21
CA ASN A 298 11.81 -28.65 8.08
C ASN A 298 11.62 -28.27 9.56
N LEU A 299 10.71 -27.36 9.84
CA LEU A 299 10.48 -26.91 11.21
C LEU A 299 9.01 -26.58 11.46
N THR A 300 8.63 -26.59 12.74
CA THR A 300 7.32 -26.11 13.20
C THR A 300 7.48 -24.77 13.90
N VAL A 301 6.60 -23.81 13.64
CA VAL A 301 6.53 -22.53 14.38
C VAL A 301 5.11 -22.32 14.90
N ARG A 302 4.96 -22.09 16.21
CA ARG A 302 3.63 -21.88 16.82
C ARG A 302 3.65 -20.98 18.05
N HIS A 303 2.48 -20.43 18.36
CA HIS A 303 2.24 -19.50 19.46
C HIS A 303 3.03 -18.19 19.37
N TRP A 304 3.18 -17.65 18.16
CA TRP A 304 3.76 -16.33 17.90
C TRP A 304 2.69 -15.39 17.34
N GLU A 305 2.83 -14.07 17.49
CA GLU A 305 1.96 -13.16 16.73
C GLU A 305 2.19 -13.32 15.22
N THR A 306 3.44 -13.49 14.80
CA THR A 306 3.78 -13.89 13.44
C THR A 306 4.72 -15.10 13.49
N GLY A 307 4.30 -16.21 12.88
CA GLY A 307 5.13 -17.42 12.83
C GLY A 307 6.45 -17.15 12.10
N ILE A 308 6.37 -16.82 10.81
CA ILE A 308 7.52 -16.43 10.00
C ILE A 308 7.30 -15.05 9.40
N GLU A 309 8.27 -14.17 9.53
CA GLU A 309 8.30 -12.84 8.92
C GLU A 309 9.50 -12.73 7.97
N VAL A 310 9.24 -12.45 6.69
CA VAL A 310 10.26 -12.19 5.68
C VAL A 310 10.16 -10.74 5.23
N MET A 311 11.18 -9.96 5.55
CA MET A 311 11.28 -8.53 5.25
C MET A 311 12.68 -8.18 4.72
N ARG A 312 12.82 -7.21 3.80
CA ARG A 312 14.11 -6.83 3.19
C ARG A 312 14.94 -8.03 2.69
N ALA A 313 14.31 -8.98 2.02
CA ALA A 313 14.98 -10.20 1.58
C ALA A 313 14.74 -10.53 0.09
N ASN A 314 15.74 -11.11 -0.57
CA ASN A 314 15.66 -11.51 -1.98
C ASN A 314 16.00 -12.99 -2.13
N GLY A 315 15.10 -13.76 -2.73
CA GLY A 315 15.30 -15.18 -2.95
C GLY A 315 15.18 -16.01 -1.68
N THR A 316 14.25 -15.65 -0.78
CA THR A 316 13.94 -16.46 0.39
C THR A 316 13.13 -17.69 -0.01
N VAL A 317 13.51 -18.87 0.48
CA VAL A 317 12.78 -20.13 0.31
C VAL A 317 12.23 -20.59 1.65
N ILE A 318 10.94 -20.85 1.72
CA ILE A 318 10.28 -21.51 2.86
C ILE A 318 9.77 -22.86 2.36
N GLU A 319 10.29 -23.96 2.90
CA GLU A 319 9.95 -25.31 2.43
C GLU A 319 9.80 -26.33 3.56
N GLY A 320 8.78 -27.19 3.51
CA GLY A 320 8.58 -28.21 4.56
C GLY A 320 8.33 -27.63 5.95
N VAL A 321 7.76 -26.43 6.03
CA VAL A 321 7.45 -25.75 7.30
C VAL A 321 6.00 -26.01 7.71
N VAL A 322 5.76 -26.14 9.01
CA VAL A 322 4.42 -26.10 9.62
C VAL A 322 4.31 -24.84 10.49
N ALA A 323 3.59 -23.83 10.02
CA ALA A 323 3.27 -22.63 10.81
C ALA A 323 1.83 -22.73 11.31
N GLU A 324 1.66 -23.02 12.60
CA GLU A 324 0.34 -23.30 13.19
C GLU A 324 0.09 -22.51 14.47
N GLN A 325 -1.18 -22.21 14.77
CA GLN A 325 -1.56 -21.58 16.04
C GLN A 325 -0.78 -20.27 16.34
N ASN A 326 -0.53 -19.48 15.30
CA ASN A 326 0.04 -18.14 15.41
C ASN A 326 -1.05 -17.08 15.22
N GLY A 327 -0.69 -15.80 15.35
CA GLY A 327 -1.46 -14.69 14.80
C GLY A 327 -1.56 -14.84 13.28
N ALA A 328 -0.48 -14.54 12.56
CA ALA A 328 -0.29 -14.88 11.16
C ALA A 328 0.70 -16.04 11.01
N GLY A 329 0.44 -16.99 10.11
CA GLY A 329 1.36 -18.10 9.85
C GLY A 329 2.65 -17.62 9.19
N LEU A 330 2.51 -16.92 8.06
CA LEU A 330 3.59 -16.27 7.32
C LEU A 330 3.20 -14.85 6.94
N ARG A 331 4.10 -13.89 7.18
CA ARG A 331 4.12 -12.59 6.52
C ARG A 331 5.33 -12.52 5.61
N HIS A 332 5.11 -12.40 4.31
CA HIS A 332 6.19 -12.29 3.33
C HIS A 332 5.99 -11.08 2.43
N GLY A 333 6.84 -10.08 2.58
CA GLY A 333 6.77 -8.86 1.79
C GLY A 333 7.50 -7.70 2.47
N GLY A 334 7.01 -6.48 2.30
CA GLY A 334 7.59 -5.26 2.85
C GLY A 334 7.30 -4.05 1.96
N ASP A 335 7.62 -2.83 2.38
CA ASP A 335 7.28 -1.64 1.59
C ASP A 335 8.38 -1.26 0.57
N GLU A 336 8.23 -0.10 -0.09
CA GLU A 336 9.20 0.42 -1.07
C GLU A 336 10.59 0.70 -0.48
N PHE A 337 10.68 0.93 0.83
CA PHE A 337 11.90 1.13 1.59
C PHE A 337 12.46 -0.18 2.15
N PHE A 338 11.62 -1.22 2.25
CA PHE A 338 11.91 -2.51 2.85
C PHE A 338 11.49 -3.72 1.98
N PRO A 339 11.84 -3.79 0.67
CA PRO A 339 11.21 -4.74 -0.24
C PRO A 339 11.67 -6.18 -0.01
N SER A 340 10.73 -7.13 -0.14
CA SER A 340 11.03 -8.55 -0.28
C SER A 340 10.62 -9.07 -1.66
N VAL A 341 11.54 -9.74 -2.35
CA VAL A 341 11.39 -10.11 -3.78
C VAL A 341 11.86 -11.53 -4.07
N ASN A 342 11.32 -12.16 -5.11
CA ASN A 342 11.66 -13.49 -5.62
C ASN A 342 11.55 -14.61 -4.56
N GLY A 343 10.60 -14.48 -3.63
CA GLY A 343 10.37 -15.49 -2.59
C GLY A 343 9.67 -16.74 -3.13
N VAL A 344 9.98 -17.90 -2.56
CA VAL A 344 9.29 -19.16 -2.85
C VAL A 344 8.82 -19.78 -1.53
N VAL A 345 7.52 -20.02 -1.42
CA VAL A 345 6.90 -20.76 -0.33
C VAL A 345 6.36 -22.04 -0.92
N ARG A 346 6.82 -23.20 -0.45
CA ARG A 346 6.39 -24.47 -1.03
C ARG A 346 6.29 -25.60 -0.04
N ASP A 347 5.49 -26.61 -0.37
CA ASP A 347 5.46 -27.89 0.35
C ASP A 347 5.30 -27.69 1.88
N SER A 348 4.48 -26.70 2.27
CA SER A 348 4.37 -26.18 3.64
C SER A 348 2.91 -26.07 4.08
N VAL A 349 2.70 -26.07 5.40
CA VAL A 349 1.38 -26.08 6.03
C VAL A 349 1.20 -24.83 6.90
N PHE A 350 0.13 -24.09 6.67
CA PHE A 350 -0.25 -22.88 7.41
C PHE A 350 -1.65 -23.07 7.98
N ARG A 351 -1.75 -23.39 9.28
CA ARG A 351 -3.04 -23.82 9.83
C ARG A 351 -3.42 -23.26 11.19
N ASN A 352 -4.72 -23.13 11.43
CA ASN A 352 -5.27 -22.71 12.72
C ASN A 352 -4.68 -21.40 13.27
N ASN A 353 -4.28 -20.49 12.38
CA ASN A 353 -3.79 -19.17 12.77
C ASN A 353 -4.98 -18.21 12.99
N THR A 354 -4.86 -17.30 13.96
CA THR A 354 -5.95 -16.41 14.37
C THR A 354 -6.18 -15.22 13.42
N ALA A 355 -5.27 -15.02 12.46
CA ALA A 355 -5.37 -14.11 11.31
C ALA A 355 -5.16 -14.89 10.00
N ALA A 356 -4.36 -14.37 9.08
CA ALA A 356 -4.10 -15.02 7.79
C ALA A 356 -3.15 -16.23 7.96
N GLY A 357 -3.39 -17.30 7.21
CA GLY A 357 -2.42 -18.38 7.05
C GLY A 357 -1.15 -17.88 6.36
N ILE A 358 -1.33 -17.23 5.20
CA ILE A 358 -0.24 -16.55 4.47
C ILE A 358 -0.68 -15.13 4.11
N ASP A 359 0.13 -14.15 4.49
CA ASP A 359 -0.03 -12.74 4.14
C ASP A 359 1.17 -12.30 3.29
N LEU A 360 0.91 -12.10 1.99
CA LEU A 360 1.85 -11.51 1.05
C LEU A 360 1.75 -10.00 1.15
N SER A 361 2.09 -9.43 2.30
CA SER A 361 1.97 -7.99 2.57
C SER A 361 2.90 -7.21 1.65
N TYR A 362 2.39 -6.60 0.57
CA TYR A 362 3.21 -5.80 -0.37
C TYR A 362 4.33 -6.62 -1.09
N PRO A 363 4.00 -7.51 -2.02
CA PRO A 363 4.99 -8.25 -2.77
C PRO A 363 5.70 -7.33 -3.78
N PHE A 364 6.86 -6.75 -3.42
CA PHE A 364 7.64 -5.87 -4.30
C PHE A 364 8.39 -6.61 -5.43
N GLY A 365 8.17 -7.90 -5.66
CA GLY A 365 8.83 -8.62 -6.75
C GLY A 365 8.62 -10.13 -6.82
N GLY A 366 7.37 -10.58 -6.92
CA GLY A 366 7.03 -11.93 -7.39
C GLY A 366 7.30 -13.00 -6.35
N ILE A 367 6.29 -13.28 -5.53
CA ILE A 367 6.33 -14.38 -4.56
C ILE A 367 5.55 -15.55 -5.16
N THR A 368 6.18 -16.72 -5.20
CA THR A 368 5.50 -17.96 -5.60
C THR A 368 5.09 -18.74 -4.37
N VAL A 369 3.81 -19.07 -4.26
CA VAL A 369 3.28 -20.01 -3.27
C VAL A 369 2.80 -21.24 -4.02
N GLU A 370 3.39 -22.40 -3.75
CA GLU A 370 3.05 -23.63 -4.46
C GLU A 370 2.98 -24.88 -3.57
N ARG A 371 2.03 -25.79 -3.83
CA ARG A 371 1.91 -27.06 -3.06
C ARG A 371 1.82 -26.83 -1.54
N CYS A 372 1.14 -25.78 -1.13
CA CYS A 372 0.91 -25.46 0.28
C CYS A 372 -0.50 -25.88 0.72
N GLU A 373 -0.63 -26.23 1.99
CA GLU A 373 -1.91 -26.42 2.67
C GLU A 373 -2.17 -25.20 3.57
N VAL A 374 -3.29 -24.51 3.37
CA VAL A 374 -3.67 -23.30 4.11
C VAL A 374 -5.06 -23.49 4.71
N THR A 375 -5.13 -23.98 5.95
CA THR A 375 -6.36 -24.56 6.52
C THR A 375 -6.74 -24.05 7.91
N GLY A 376 -8.04 -23.86 8.16
CA GLY A 376 -8.54 -23.54 9.52
C GLY A 376 -8.13 -22.17 10.08
N ASN A 377 -7.61 -21.26 9.25
CA ASN A 377 -7.20 -19.93 9.67
C ASN A 377 -8.41 -18.99 9.71
N ARG A 378 -8.26 -17.79 10.31
CA ARG A 378 -9.31 -16.76 10.18
C ARG A 378 -9.49 -16.35 8.72
N GLU A 379 -8.39 -16.10 8.01
CA GLU A 379 -8.37 -15.87 6.56
C GLU A 379 -7.35 -16.83 5.94
N GLY A 380 -7.60 -17.35 4.73
CA GLY A 380 -6.66 -18.27 4.09
C GLY A 380 -5.37 -17.57 3.66
N MET A 381 -5.41 -16.90 2.52
CA MET A 381 -4.29 -16.18 1.93
C MET A 381 -4.67 -14.75 1.55
N SER A 382 -3.80 -13.79 1.84
CA SER A 382 -3.95 -12.39 1.41
C SER A 382 -2.78 -11.97 0.53
N ALA A 383 -3.07 -11.30 -0.57
CA ALA A 383 -2.12 -10.63 -1.45
C ALA A 383 -2.60 -9.20 -1.73
N ALA A 384 -2.59 -8.39 -0.67
CA ALA A 384 -3.00 -6.99 -0.71
C ALA A 384 -1.80 -6.05 -0.87
N CYS A 385 -1.87 -5.15 -1.86
CA CYS A 385 -0.92 -4.04 -2.02
C CYS A 385 -1.54 -2.72 -1.58
N TRP A 386 -0.94 -2.00 -0.61
CA TRP A 386 -1.30 -0.59 -0.39
C TRP A 386 -0.44 0.31 -1.28
N ARG A 387 -1.10 1.12 -2.11
CA ARG A 387 -0.43 1.97 -3.10
C ARG A 387 0.07 3.26 -2.43
N GLY A 388 1.40 3.41 -2.34
CA GLY A 388 2.06 4.71 -2.33
C GLY A 388 2.00 5.35 -3.73
N GLN A 389 2.27 6.64 -3.86
CA GLN A 389 1.97 7.47 -5.04
C GLN A 389 2.78 7.14 -6.33
N TYR A 390 3.50 6.02 -6.40
CA TYR A 390 4.55 5.77 -7.40
C TYR A 390 4.27 4.55 -8.28
N ASP A 391 3.83 4.79 -9.52
CA ASP A 391 3.52 3.80 -10.58
C ASP A 391 4.74 3.00 -11.10
N SER A 392 5.95 3.29 -10.62
CA SER A 392 7.21 2.80 -11.21
C SER A 392 7.79 1.54 -10.58
N PHE A 393 7.17 0.98 -9.54
CA PHE A 393 7.80 -0.07 -8.69
C PHE A 393 7.07 -1.42 -8.66
N HIS A 394 6.28 -1.74 -9.69
CA HIS A 394 5.68 -3.07 -9.80
C HIS A 394 6.75 -4.09 -10.26
N GLY A 395 7.34 -4.80 -9.29
CA GLY A 395 8.16 -5.99 -9.56
C GLY A 395 7.35 -7.11 -10.24
N SER A 396 8.00 -8.26 -10.48
CA SER A 396 7.37 -9.46 -11.05
C SER A 396 6.06 -9.81 -10.31
N PRO A 397 4.99 -10.26 -10.99
CA PRO A 397 3.76 -10.60 -10.30
C PRO A 397 3.87 -11.93 -9.55
N SER A 398 3.14 -12.07 -8.43
CA SER A 398 3.12 -13.29 -7.63
C SER A 398 2.34 -14.42 -8.31
N LEU A 399 2.57 -15.67 -7.89
CA LEU A 399 1.90 -16.88 -8.39
C LEU A 399 1.39 -17.71 -7.21
N VAL A 400 0.15 -18.19 -7.29
CA VAL A 400 -0.40 -19.21 -6.40
C VAL A 400 -0.74 -20.44 -7.23
N ALA A 401 -0.13 -21.59 -6.92
CA ALA A 401 -0.30 -22.79 -7.74
C ALA A 401 -0.38 -24.09 -6.92
N ASP A 402 -1.25 -25.01 -7.32
CA ASP A 402 -1.29 -26.37 -6.77
C ASP A 402 -1.48 -26.40 -5.23
N CYS A 403 -2.15 -25.41 -4.64
CA CYS A 403 -2.40 -25.30 -3.20
C CYS A 403 -3.77 -25.85 -2.79
N ASP A 404 -3.90 -26.33 -1.56
CA ASP A 404 -5.19 -26.58 -0.88
C ASP A 404 -5.47 -25.43 0.11
N ILE A 405 -6.50 -24.63 -0.15
CA ILE A 405 -6.90 -23.48 0.65
C ILE A 405 -8.32 -23.74 1.15
N SER A 406 -8.44 -24.34 2.32
CA SER A 406 -9.74 -24.87 2.77
C SER A 406 -10.08 -24.69 4.23
N GLY A 407 -11.39 -24.63 4.53
CA GLY A 407 -11.88 -24.57 5.92
C GLY A 407 -11.48 -23.30 6.68
N ASN A 408 -11.11 -22.21 6.00
CA ASN A 408 -10.81 -20.93 6.64
C ASN A 408 -12.12 -20.20 7.00
N GLN A 409 -12.12 -19.40 8.07
CA GLN A 409 -13.35 -18.78 8.58
C GLN A 409 -13.90 -17.69 7.64
N GLY A 410 -13.02 -16.93 6.99
CA GLY A 410 -13.33 -15.91 6.01
C GLY A 410 -13.03 -16.40 4.59
N TYR A 411 -12.34 -15.58 3.79
CA TYR A 411 -12.05 -15.92 2.40
C TYR A 411 -10.94 -16.98 2.27
N GLY A 412 -10.97 -17.70 1.15
CA GLY A 412 -9.85 -18.57 0.75
C GLY A 412 -8.64 -17.74 0.33
N LEU A 413 -8.79 -16.92 -0.72
CA LEU A 413 -7.73 -16.08 -1.26
C LEU A 413 -8.25 -14.68 -1.59
N HIS A 414 -7.63 -13.65 -1.02
CA HIS A 414 -7.89 -12.25 -1.38
C HIS A 414 -6.73 -11.66 -2.17
N ILE A 415 -7.03 -11.11 -3.34
CA ILE A 415 -6.10 -10.43 -4.24
C ILE A 415 -6.63 -9.01 -4.42
N GLY A 416 -5.88 -8.01 -3.98
CA GLY A 416 -6.40 -6.65 -4.06
C GLY A 416 -5.38 -5.53 -3.96
N GLU A 417 -5.80 -4.37 -4.44
CA GLU A 417 -5.09 -3.12 -4.28
C GLU A 417 -5.86 -2.17 -3.36
N GLY A 418 -5.13 -1.27 -2.70
CA GLY A 418 -5.68 -0.17 -1.91
C GLY A 418 -6.39 0.88 -2.77
N TRP A 419 -6.18 2.16 -2.45
CA TRP A 419 -7.07 3.26 -2.86
C TRP A 419 -7.14 3.56 -4.38
N TYR A 420 -6.22 3.06 -5.21
CA TYR A 420 -6.15 3.38 -6.63
C TYR A 420 -6.14 2.11 -7.49
N PRO A 421 -7.03 1.98 -8.49
CA PRO A 421 -7.09 0.79 -9.34
C PRO A 421 -5.92 0.75 -10.32
N SER A 422 -5.20 -0.37 -10.41
CA SER A 422 -4.25 -0.64 -11.49
C SER A 422 -4.78 -1.68 -12.49
N ARG A 423 -4.24 -1.65 -13.72
CA ARG A 423 -4.47 -2.70 -14.72
C ARG A 423 -3.56 -3.92 -14.52
N ARG A 424 -2.63 -3.91 -13.55
CA ARG A 424 -1.59 -4.94 -13.36
C ARG A 424 -1.83 -5.73 -12.08
N GLY A 425 -2.13 -7.01 -12.21
CA GLY A 425 -2.36 -7.93 -11.11
C GLY A 425 -1.23 -8.02 -10.09
N VAL A 426 -1.58 -7.94 -8.80
CA VAL A 426 -0.67 -8.26 -7.67
C VAL A 426 -0.29 -9.75 -7.70
N VAL A 427 -1.26 -10.60 -8.02
CA VAL A 427 -1.08 -12.02 -8.32
C VAL A 427 -1.38 -12.20 -9.81
N SER A 428 -0.39 -12.67 -10.57
CA SER A 428 -0.55 -12.92 -12.00
C SER A 428 -1.50 -14.07 -12.30
N ALA A 429 -1.42 -15.13 -11.50
CA ALA A 429 -2.23 -16.31 -11.69
C ALA A 429 -2.50 -17.06 -10.38
N VAL A 430 -3.70 -17.62 -10.32
CA VAL A 430 -4.12 -18.66 -9.38
C VAL A 430 -4.44 -19.88 -10.24
N ARG A 431 -3.68 -20.97 -10.06
CA ARG A 431 -3.85 -22.14 -10.93
C ARG A 431 -3.80 -23.48 -10.22
N ASN A 432 -4.63 -24.42 -10.66
CA ASN A 432 -4.68 -25.79 -10.15
C ASN A 432 -4.85 -25.89 -8.62
N CYS A 433 -5.39 -24.84 -7.98
CA CYS A 433 -5.65 -24.84 -6.57
C CYS A 433 -7.00 -25.50 -6.27
N THR A 434 -7.11 -26.11 -5.10
CA THR A 434 -8.39 -26.51 -4.49
C THR A 434 -8.73 -25.48 -3.41
N ILE A 435 -9.84 -24.77 -3.58
CA ILE A 435 -10.28 -23.67 -2.72
C ILE A 435 -11.69 -23.98 -2.26
N ARG A 436 -11.84 -24.54 -1.06
CA ARG A 436 -13.11 -25.11 -0.63
C ARG A 436 -13.47 -24.94 0.83
N ASP A 437 -14.75 -25.04 1.14
CA ASP A 437 -15.25 -25.05 2.52
C ASP A 437 -14.86 -23.79 3.32
N ASN A 438 -14.51 -22.68 2.67
CA ASN A 438 -14.19 -21.42 3.35
C ASN A 438 -15.50 -20.69 3.72
N GLY A 439 -15.55 -20.06 4.89
CA GLY A 439 -16.78 -19.40 5.38
C GLY A 439 -17.19 -18.16 4.58
N GLY A 440 -16.25 -17.55 3.86
CA GLY A 440 -16.44 -16.42 2.95
C GLY A 440 -16.33 -16.79 1.48
N ASP A 441 -15.85 -15.85 0.66
CA ASP A 441 -15.63 -16.07 -0.77
C ASP A 441 -14.41 -17.00 -1.00
N GLY A 442 -14.45 -17.83 -2.04
CA GLY A 442 -13.31 -18.66 -2.42
C GLY A 442 -12.13 -17.79 -2.88
N VAL A 443 -12.31 -17.04 -3.96
CA VAL A 443 -11.33 -16.07 -4.47
C VAL A 443 -11.95 -14.69 -4.59
N VAL A 444 -11.34 -13.69 -3.97
CA VAL A 444 -11.72 -12.29 -4.07
C VAL A 444 -10.68 -11.52 -4.89
N VAL A 445 -11.15 -10.78 -5.89
CA VAL A 445 -10.32 -9.86 -6.70
C VAL A 445 -10.89 -8.45 -6.55
N SER A 446 -10.15 -7.58 -5.87
CA SER A 446 -10.56 -6.21 -5.59
C SER A 446 -9.63 -5.19 -6.25
N ARG A 447 -10.12 -4.43 -7.24
CA ARG A 447 -9.35 -3.38 -7.93
C ARG A 447 -8.01 -3.89 -8.51
N SER A 448 -7.99 -5.13 -8.99
CA SER A 448 -6.80 -5.78 -9.55
C SER A 448 -7.21 -6.72 -10.70
N THR A 449 -6.24 -7.32 -11.38
CA THR A 449 -6.45 -8.31 -12.45
C THR A 449 -5.70 -9.60 -12.12
N THR A 450 -6.23 -10.76 -12.51
CA THR A 450 -5.52 -12.04 -12.32
C THR A 450 -6.02 -13.08 -13.33
N THR A 451 -5.20 -14.10 -13.59
CA THR A 451 -5.63 -15.29 -14.32
C THR A 451 -6.03 -16.37 -13.32
N ILE A 452 -7.30 -16.71 -13.25
CA ILE A 452 -7.82 -17.80 -12.40
C ILE A 452 -8.11 -18.97 -13.34
N VAL A 453 -7.27 -20.01 -13.30
CA VAL A 453 -7.32 -21.11 -14.27
C VAL A 453 -7.10 -22.50 -13.70
N GLY A 454 -7.91 -23.48 -14.11
CA GLY A 454 -7.70 -24.88 -13.69
C GLY A 454 -8.00 -25.14 -12.22
N ASN A 455 -8.66 -24.21 -11.53
CA ASN A 455 -8.93 -24.34 -10.10
C ASN A 455 -10.24 -25.07 -9.84
N ARG A 456 -10.32 -25.65 -8.64
CA ARG A 456 -11.55 -26.15 -8.04
C ARG A 456 -11.94 -25.21 -6.92
N ILE A 457 -13.10 -24.57 -7.05
CA ILE A 457 -13.57 -23.54 -6.16
C ILE A 457 -14.97 -23.95 -5.69
N GLU A 458 -15.05 -24.59 -4.54
CA GLU A 458 -16.19 -25.42 -4.19
C GLU A 458 -16.71 -25.15 -2.77
N GLU A 459 -18.02 -25.21 -2.57
CA GLU A 459 -18.63 -25.22 -1.22
C GLU A 459 -18.21 -24.03 -0.31
N ASN A 460 -17.84 -22.89 -0.90
CA ASN A 460 -17.51 -21.69 -0.13
C ASN A 460 -18.81 -20.94 0.26
N GLY A 461 -18.85 -20.39 1.47
CA GLY A 461 -20.03 -19.69 2.03
C GLY A 461 -20.40 -18.40 1.30
N GLY A 462 -19.50 -17.87 0.48
CA GLY A 462 -19.65 -16.68 -0.34
C GLY A 462 -19.72 -16.96 -1.85
N TYR A 463 -19.13 -16.06 -2.63
CA TYR A 463 -18.90 -16.29 -4.05
C TYR A 463 -17.78 -17.33 -4.23
N GLY A 464 -17.87 -18.18 -5.25
CA GLY A 464 -16.70 -18.94 -5.70
C GLY A 464 -15.60 -17.98 -6.15
N VAL A 465 -15.92 -17.12 -7.12
CA VAL A 465 -15.03 -16.03 -7.55
C VAL A 465 -15.76 -14.69 -7.49
N ASN A 466 -15.29 -13.77 -6.66
CA ASN A 466 -15.77 -12.40 -6.58
C ASN A 466 -14.79 -11.44 -7.26
N ALA A 467 -15.08 -11.08 -8.51
CA ALA A 467 -14.33 -10.11 -9.30
C ALA A 467 -15.20 -8.93 -9.76
N GLY A 468 -16.23 -8.57 -8.96
CA GLY A 468 -17.19 -7.52 -9.29
C GLY A 468 -16.67 -6.09 -9.06
N GLU A 469 -15.67 -5.92 -8.19
CA GLU A 469 -15.04 -4.63 -7.93
C GLU A 469 -13.87 -4.39 -8.90
N SER A 470 -14.20 -3.97 -10.13
CA SER A 470 -13.26 -3.48 -11.15
C SER A 470 -12.07 -4.43 -11.42
N GLY A 471 -12.30 -5.52 -12.16
CA GLY A 471 -11.26 -6.48 -12.51
C GLY A 471 -11.41 -7.06 -13.91
N GLY A 472 -10.49 -6.71 -14.82
CA GLY A 472 -10.31 -7.36 -16.12
C GLY A 472 -9.57 -8.70 -16.02
N SER A 473 -10.00 -9.57 -15.12
CA SER A 473 -9.40 -10.90 -14.89
C SER A 473 -9.82 -11.90 -15.97
N GLU A 474 -9.02 -12.94 -16.15
CA GLU A 474 -9.34 -14.09 -16.99
C GLU A 474 -9.70 -15.27 -16.08
N ILE A 475 -10.98 -15.61 -16.02
CA ILE A 475 -11.52 -16.72 -15.22
C ILE A 475 -11.86 -17.83 -16.21
N THR A 476 -11.00 -18.85 -16.31
CA THR A 476 -11.16 -19.88 -17.32
C THR A 476 -10.80 -21.29 -16.87
N SER A 477 -11.51 -22.30 -17.37
CA SER A 477 -11.18 -23.71 -17.08
C SER A 477 -11.24 -24.03 -15.58
N ASN A 478 -12.12 -23.37 -14.83
CA ASN A 478 -12.33 -23.64 -13.42
C ASN A 478 -13.60 -24.46 -13.20
N TRP A 479 -13.57 -25.30 -12.18
CA TRP A 479 -14.73 -25.94 -11.60
C TRP A 479 -15.23 -25.07 -10.44
N ILE A 480 -16.41 -24.49 -10.57
CA ILE A 480 -16.99 -23.57 -9.58
C ILE A 480 -18.38 -24.08 -9.20
N ALA A 481 -18.46 -24.81 -8.09
CA ALA A 481 -19.67 -25.55 -7.73
C ALA A 481 -20.00 -25.48 -6.23
N GLY A 482 -21.28 -25.54 -5.87
CA GLY A 482 -21.70 -25.60 -4.46
C GLY A 482 -21.44 -24.32 -3.64
N ASN A 483 -20.89 -23.26 -4.24
CA ASN A 483 -20.72 -21.98 -3.56
C ASN A 483 -22.09 -21.30 -3.42
N ARG A 484 -22.24 -20.40 -2.44
CA ARG A 484 -23.48 -19.63 -2.27
C ARG A 484 -23.83 -18.85 -3.55
N ILE A 485 -22.82 -18.29 -4.22
CA ILE A 485 -22.93 -17.73 -5.57
C ILE A 485 -21.70 -18.19 -6.38
N GLY A 486 -21.86 -18.50 -7.67
CA GLY A 486 -20.76 -18.93 -8.53
C GLY A 486 -19.72 -17.84 -8.77
N VAL A 487 -20.04 -16.91 -9.67
CA VAL A 487 -19.10 -15.85 -10.09
C VAL A 487 -19.77 -14.49 -10.08
N SER A 488 -19.10 -13.49 -9.49
CA SER A 488 -19.40 -12.09 -9.72
C SER A 488 -18.35 -11.52 -10.67
N ALA A 489 -18.77 -11.14 -11.88
CA ALA A 489 -17.90 -10.54 -12.88
C ALA A 489 -18.60 -9.30 -13.45
N GLY A 490 -18.15 -8.10 -13.04
CA GLY A 490 -18.72 -6.86 -13.55
C GLY A 490 -17.97 -5.59 -13.19
N GLY A 491 -18.63 -4.44 -13.40
CA GLY A 491 -18.05 -3.10 -13.20
C GLY A 491 -17.48 -2.49 -14.49
N ASP A 492 -16.72 -1.39 -14.36
CA ASP A 492 -16.16 -0.65 -15.49
C ASP A 492 -15.14 -1.46 -16.33
N TRP A 493 -14.66 -2.58 -15.77
CA TRP A 493 -13.66 -3.49 -16.33
C TRP A 493 -14.10 -4.92 -16.10
N PRO A 494 -14.95 -5.49 -16.96
CA PRO A 494 -15.51 -6.81 -16.70
C PRO A 494 -14.43 -7.89 -16.88
N SER A 495 -14.46 -8.90 -16.00
CA SER A 495 -13.68 -10.11 -16.16
C SER A 495 -14.23 -10.95 -17.31
N ARG A 496 -13.34 -11.66 -18.01
CA ARG A 496 -13.72 -12.67 -18.99
C ARG A 496 -13.90 -14.01 -18.27
N VAL A 497 -15.07 -14.62 -18.43
CA VAL A 497 -15.46 -15.86 -17.77
C VAL A 497 -15.78 -16.88 -18.84
N ARG A 498 -14.86 -17.80 -19.14
CA ARG A 498 -15.00 -18.73 -20.28
C ARG A 498 -14.49 -20.12 -19.98
N ASN A 499 -15.08 -21.15 -20.60
CA ASN A 499 -14.67 -22.53 -20.41
C ASN A 499 -14.71 -22.95 -18.93
N ASN A 500 -15.62 -22.43 -18.11
CA ASN A 500 -15.79 -22.86 -16.72
C ASN A 500 -16.98 -23.81 -16.60
N LEU A 501 -16.94 -24.69 -15.60
CA LEU A 501 -18.10 -25.43 -15.13
C LEU A 501 -18.70 -24.66 -13.96
N LEU A 502 -19.92 -24.13 -14.16
CA LEU A 502 -20.65 -23.36 -13.16
C LEU A 502 -21.84 -24.19 -12.67
N ASN A 503 -21.77 -24.66 -11.42
CA ASN A 503 -22.81 -25.51 -10.83
C ASN A 503 -23.17 -25.07 -9.41
N ASN A 504 -23.87 -23.94 -9.30
CA ASN A 504 -24.27 -23.32 -8.03
C ASN A 504 -25.76 -23.00 -8.09
N THR A 505 -26.46 -22.93 -6.95
CA THR A 505 -27.89 -22.54 -6.96
C THR A 505 -28.12 -21.14 -7.53
N ASP A 506 -27.09 -20.30 -7.47
CA ASP A 506 -26.98 -19.04 -8.20
C ASP A 506 -25.59 -19.00 -8.85
N ASN A 507 -25.53 -19.10 -10.19
CA ASN A 507 -24.23 -19.06 -10.91
C ASN A 507 -23.64 -17.64 -10.96
N GLY A 508 -24.40 -16.61 -10.57
CA GLY A 508 -23.90 -15.29 -10.24
C GLY A 508 -24.26 -14.19 -11.22
N ILE A 509 -23.51 -13.10 -11.14
CA ILE A 509 -23.84 -11.80 -11.71
C ILE A 509 -22.79 -11.42 -12.75
N PHE A 510 -23.24 -11.22 -13.98
CA PHE A 510 -22.38 -10.93 -15.13
C PHE A 510 -22.77 -9.58 -15.73
N ALA A 511 -22.26 -8.48 -15.16
CA ALA A 511 -22.67 -7.12 -15.53
C ALA A 511 -21.59 -6.42 -16.36
N GLY A 512 -21.85 -6.14 -17.63
CA GLY A 512 -20.91 -5.44 -18.53
C GLY A 512 -21.49 -5.19 -19.92
N PRO A 513 -20.80 -4.42 -20.79
CA PRO A 513 -21.28 -4.16 -22.15
C PRO A 513 -21.43 -5.46 -22.94
N LEU A 514 -22.65 -5.67 -23.45
CA LEU A 514 -23.16 -6.90 -24.08
C LEU A 514 -22.30 -7.42 -25.25
N ASP A 515 -21.53 -6.55 -25.90
CA ASP A 515 -20.86 -6.84 -27.18
C ASP A 515 -19.39 -7.29 -27.08
N SER A 516 -18.86 -7.57 -25.88
CA SER A 516 -17.40 -7.78 -25.72
C SER A 516 -16.95 -9.25 -25.59
N GLY A 517 -17.86 -10.22 -25.82
CA GLY A 517 -17.53 -11.66 -25.78
C GLY A 517 -16.98 -12.13 -24.42
N TYR A 518 -17.50 -11.60 -23.31
CA TYR A 518 -17.00 -11.91 -21.96
C TYR A 518 -17.24 -13.36 -21.55
N LEU A 519 -18.33 -13.98 -22.02
CA LEU A 519 -18.75 -15.31 -21.58
C LEU A 519 -18.26 -16.45 -22.49
N ASN A 520 -17.73 -16.14 -23.68
CA ASN A 520 -17.29 -17.16 -24.62
C ASN A 520 -16.10 -16.73 -25.47
N PHE A 521 -15.36 -17.71 -25.96
CA PHE A 521 -14.40 -17.53 -27.04
C PHE A 521 -15.12 -17.44 -28.38
N THR A 522 -14.41 -16.97 -29.42
CA THR A 522 -14.68 -17.50 -30.75
C THR A 522 -14.37 -19.00 -30.72
N ARG A 523 -15.19 -19.84 -31.37
CA ARG A 523 -14.93 -21.29 -31.42
C ARG A 523 -13.47 -21.56 -31.82
N MET A 524 -12.76 -22.33 -31.00
CA MET A 524 -11.37 -22.72 -31.20
C MET A 524 -11.19 -24.21 -30.92
N ASP A 525 -10.27 -24.86 -31.63
CA ASP A 525 -9.90 -26.25 -31.38
C ASP A 525 -9.24 -26.38 -29.99
N GLY A 526 -9.64 -27.39 -29.23
CA GLY A 526 -9.06 -27.69 -27.93
C GLY A 526 -10.08 -28.26 -26.94
N PRO A 527 -9.67 -29.13 -26.01
CA PRO A 527 -10.58 -29.73 -25.04
C PRO A 527 -11.18 -28.66 -24.13
N ASN A 528 -12.50 -28.69 -23.99
CA ASN A 528 -13.21 -27.84 -23.03
C ASN A 528 -13.36 -28.53 -21.66
N ILE A 529 -13.84 -27.77 -20.67
CA ILE A 529 -13.92 -28.20 -19.26
C ILE A 529 -14.85 -29.41 -19.03
N VAL A 530 -15.75 -29.71 -19.97
CA VAL A 530 -16.63 -30.89 -19.94
C VAL A 530 -16.18 -32.01 -20.88
N GLY A 531 -14.99 -31.90 -21.47
CA GLY A 531 -14.39 -32.94 -22.32
C GLY A 531 -14.75 -32.87 -23.81
N GLY A 532 -15.48 -31.83 -24.24
CA GLY A 532 -15.79 -31.61 -25.65
C GLY A 532 -14.57 -31.09 -26.45
N PRO A 533 -14.60 -31.19 -27.79
CA PRO A 533 -13.43 -30.97 -28.65
C PRO A 533 -13.09 -29.49 -28.95
N TYR A 534 -13.97 -28.55 -28.59
CA TYR A 534 -13.81 -27.14 -28.91
C TYR A 534 -13.98 -26.25 -27.67
N LEU A 535 -13.14 -25.23 -27.57
CA LEU A 535 -13.29 -24.11 -26.63
C LEU A 535 -14.35 -23.15 -27.15
N GLY A 536 -15.22 -22.69 -26.26
CA GLY A 536 -16.30 -21.75 -26.53
C GLY A 536 -16.74 -21.01 -25.27
N GLY A 537 -17.98 -21.23 -24.85
CA GLY A 537 -18.61 -20.63 -23.67
C GLY A 537 -18.31 -21.36 -22.37
N ASN A 538 -19.25 -21.29 -21.43
CA ASN A 538 -19.23 -22.00 -20.16
C ASN A 538 -20.26 -23.13 -20.13
N TYR A 539 -20.07 -24.08 -19.22
CA TYR A 539 -21.08 -25.08 -18.90
C TYR A 539 -21.95 -24.58 -17.74
N TRP A 540 -23.23 -24.37 -18.01
CA TRP A 540 -24.20 -23.76 -17.10
C TRP A 540 -25.10 -24.83 -16.46
N ALA A 541 -24.73 -25.28 -15.27
CA ALA A 541 -25.45 -26.29 -14.51
C ALA A 541 -26.12 -25.70 -13.25
N PHE A 542 -27.12 -26.43 -12.75
CA PHE A 542 -27.64 -26.25 -11.40
C PHE A 542 -27.61 -27.59 -10.67
N PRO A 543 -27.43 -27.60 -9.33
CA PRO A 543 -27.34 -28.86 -8.56
C PRO A 543 -28.59 -29.75 -8.70
N ASN A 544 -29.74 -29.17 -9.04
CA ASN A 544 -31.00 -29.88 -9.25
C ASN A 544 -31.18 -30.44 -10.68
N GLY A 545 -30.18 -30.33 -11.56
CA GLY A 545 -30.25 -30.81 -12.94
C GLY A 545 -30.92 -29.86 -13.93
N THR A 546 -31.42 -28.69 -13.51
CA THR A 546 -32.21 -27.80 -14.37
C THR A 546 -31.38 -26.67 -15.00
N GLY A 547 -30.04 -26.79 -14.99
CA GLY A 547 -29.17 -25.81 -15.63
C GLY A 547 -29.37 -25.76 -17.15
N PHE A 548 -28.98 -24.64 -17.76
CA PHE A 548 -29.16 -24.45 -19.21
C PHE A 548 -28.45 -25.53 -20.01
N SER A 549 -27.17 -25.77 -19.74
CA SER A 549 -26.36 -26.79 -20.41
C SER A 549 -26.80 -28.23 -20.13
N GLN A 550 -27.57 -28.45 -19.05
CA GLN A 550 -28.13 -29.77 -18.71
C GLN A 550 -29.45 -30.06 -19.45
N THR A 551 -30.15 -29.02 -19.92
CA THR A 551 -31.51 -29.14 -20.45
C THR A 551 -31.65 -28.79 -21.94
N HIS A 552 -30.64 -28.15 -22.53
CA HIS A 552 -30.65 -27.74 -23.94
C HIS A 552 -29.87 -28.72 -24.81
N PRO A 553 -30.40 -29.06 -26.01
CA PRO A 553 -29.78 -30.04 -26.89
C PRO A 553 -28.53 -29.50 -27.59
N ASP A 554 -27.65 -30.43 -27.94
CA ASP A 554 -26.59 -30.32 -28.94
C ASP A 554 -26.96 -31.30 -30.07
N THR A 555 -27.73 -30.82 -31.05
CA THR A 555 -28.33 -31.70 -32.08
C THR A 555 -27.33 -32.06 -33.16
N ASP A 556 -26.40 -31.15 -33.47
CA ASP A 556 -25.37 -31.37 -34.48
C ASP A 556 -24.10 -32.04 -33.93
N GLY A 557 -24.01 -32.20 -32.62
CA GLY A 557 -22.93 -32.91 -31.93
C GLY A 557 -21.62 -32.14 -31.93
N ASP A 558 -21.68 -30.81 -32.04
CA ASP A 558 -20.50 -29.96 -32.13
C ASP A 558 -19.94 -29.52 -30.76
N GLY A 559 -20.58 -29.96 -29.67
CA GLY A 559 -20.14 -29.74 -28.29
C GLY A 559 -20.69 -28.47 -27.64
N PHE A 560 -21.59 -27.75 -28.31
CA PHE A 560 -22.28 -26.58 -27.79
C PHE A 560 -23.80 -26.80 -27.81
N CYS A 561 -24.53 -26.14 -26.92
CA CYS A 561 -25.99 -26.14 -27.04
C CYS A 561 -26.39 -25.35 -28.29
N ASP A 562 -27.42 -25.82 -29.02
CA ASP A 562 -27.88 -25.23 -30.29
C ASP A 562 -28.38 -23.77 -30.14
N THR A 563 -28.67 -23.32 -28.92
CA THR A 563 -29.19 -21.98 -28.62
C THR A 563 -28.28 -21.22 -27.65
N PRO A 564 -28.03 -19.90 -27.87
CA PRO A 564 -27.31 -19.05 -26.92
C PRO A 564 -27.98 -18.99 -25.54
N PHE A 565 -27.18 -18.88 -24.49
CA PHE A 565 -27.66 -18.64 -23.14
C PHE A 565 -27.64 -17.15 -22.81
N VAL A 566 -28.72 -16.64 -22.23
CA VAL A 566 -28.83 -15.25 -21.76
C VAL A 566 -28.96 -15.26 -20.24
N THR A 567 -28.01 -14.63 -19.55
CA THR A 567 -28.02 -14.52 -18.08
C THR A 567 -29.14 -13.59 -17.60
N ALA A 568 -29.47 -13.64 -16.32
CA ALA A 568 -30.43 -12.71 -15.71
C ALA A 568 -29.99 -11.23 -15.82
N SER A 569 -28.68 -10.97 -15.91
CA SER A 569 -28.10 -9.64 -16.13
C SER A 569 -28.08 -9.20 -17.60
N GLY A 570 -28.55 -10.05 -18.51
CA GLY A 570 -28.62 -9.79 -19.95
C GLY A 570 -27.35 -10.13 -20.73
N ALA A 571 -26.27 -10.57 -20.06
CA ALA A 571 -25.06 -11.02 -20.73
C ALA A 571 -25.34 -12.31 -21.53
N ILE A 572 -24.72 -12.44 -22.70
CA ILE A 572 -24.98 -13.56 -23.62
C ILE A 572 -23.73 -14.44 -23.69
N ASP A 573 -23.92 -15.73 -23.47
CA ASP A 573 -23.00 -16.78 -23.86
C ASP A 573 -23.47 -17.36 -25.20
N TYR A 574 -22.72 -17.09 -26.27
CA TYR A 574 -23.07 -17.52 -27.62
C TYR A 574 -22.73 -18.98 -27.92
N LEU A 575 -21.88 -19.61 -27.11
CA LEU A 575 -21.41 -20.99 -27.32
C LEU A 575 -21.48 -21.77 -25.99
N PRO A 576 -22.63 -21.80 -25.30
CA PRO A 576 -22.76 -22.52 -24.04
C PRO A 576 -22.39 -23.99 -24.27
N LEU A 577 -21.55 -24.53 -23.39
CA LEU A 577 -21.04 -25.89 -23.56
C LEU A 577 -22.18 -26.90 -23.35
N ALA A 578 -22.23 -27.94 -24.17
CA ALA A 578 -23.07 -29.10 -23.96
C ALA A 578 -22.22 -30.26 -23.43
N MET A 579 -22.83 -31.14 -22.63
CA MET A 579 -22.17 -32.37 -22.23
C MET A 579 -21.91 -33.25 -23.46
N PRO A 580 -20.66 -33.68 -23.71
CA PRO A 580 -20.38 -34.60 -24.80
C PRO A 580 -21.18 -35.89 -24.62
N ALA A 581 -21.78 -36.38 -25.71
CA ALA A 581 -22.42 -37.69 -25.69
C ALA A 581 -21.36 -38.77 -25.40
N GLY A 582 -21.50 -39.47 -24.27
CA GLY A 582 -20.60 -40.55 -23.88
C GLY A 582 -20.42 -41.61 -24.97
N ALA A 583 -19.26 -42.26 -24.98
CA ALA A 583 -18.99 -43.40 -25.84
C ALA A 583 -19.53 -44.68 -25.18
N PRO A 584 -19.86 -45.73 -25.94
CA PRO A 584 -20.22 -47.00 -25.34
C PRO A 584 -19.07 -47.55 -24.50
N VAL A 585 -19.28 -47.68 -23.19
CA VAL A 585 -18.29 -48.22 -22.25
C VAL A 585 -18.01 -49.69 -22.63
N PRO A 586 -16.74 -50.15 -22.70
CA PRO A 586 -16.41 -51.50 -23.12
C PRO A 586 -17.09 -52.57 -22.24
N GLY A 587 -17.96 -53.37 -22.86
CA GLY A 587 -18.78 -54.37 -22.16
C GLY A 587 -20.24 -53.94 -21.93
N GLY A 588 -20.58 -52.69 -22.22
CA GLY A 588 -21.95 -52.18 -22.28
C GLY A 588 -22.66 -52.54 -23.60
N THR A 589 -23.97 -52.35 -23.60
CA THR A 589 -24.84 -52.59 -24.76
C THR A 589 -25.28 -51.32 -25.48
N GLY A 590 -25.04 -50.16 -24.88
CA GLY A 590 -25.40 -48.85 -25.42
C GLY A 590 -24.45 -47.75 -24.95
N ARG A 591 -24.81 -46.50 -25.27
CA ARG A 591 -24.12 -45.33 -24.71
C ARG A 591 -24.59 -45.11 -23.27
N PRO A 592 -23.70 -44.68 -22.37
CA PRO A 592 -24.06 -44.27 -21.02
C PRO A 592 -25.12 -43.17 -21.05
N THR A 593 -26.09 -43.24 -20.14
CA THR A 593 -27.13 -42.21 -20.02
C THR A 593 -27.42 -41.84 -18.56
N SER A 594 -27.97 -40.65 -18.38
CA SER A 594 -28.47 -40.15 -17.08
C SER A 594 -29.97 -40.46 -16.96
N THR A 595 -30.36 -41.53 -16.26
CA THR A 595 -31.76 -41.92 -16.07
C THR A 595 -32.54 -40.92 -15.22
N ALA A 596 -31.87 -40.23 -14.30
CA ALA A 596 -32.44 -39.18 -13.45
C ALA A 596 -32.49 -37.79 -14.11
N GLY A 597 -31.93 -37.62 -15.31
CA GLY A 597 -31.82 -36.32 -16.01
C GLY A 597 -30.99 -35.26 -15.28
N ASN A 598 -30.13 -35.63 -14.34
CA ASN A 598 -29.25 -34.71 -13.61
C ASN A 598 -27.88 -34.51 -14.28
N GLY A 599 -27.60 -35.24 -15.36
CA GLY A 599 -26.35 -35.18 -16.12
C GLY A 599 -25.27 -36.14 -15.64
N LEU A 600 -25.52 -36.91 -14.57
CA LEU A 600 -24.66 -38.00 -14.12
C LEU A 600 -25.09 -39.31 -14.81
N TYR A 601 -24.17 -40.00 -15.46
CA TYR A 601 -24.45 -41.21 -16.24
C TYR A 601 -24.51 -42.43 -15.32
N ASP A 602 -25.67 -42.66 -14.71
CA ASP A 602 -25.98 -43.77 -13.81
C ASP A 602 -26.31 -45.09 -14.54
N ASP A 603 -26.81 -45.03 -15.79
CA ASP A 603 -26.90 -46.17 -16.72
C ASP A 603 -25.60 -46.29 -17.52
N VAL A 604 -24.53 -46.75 -16.88
CA VAL A 604 -23.17 -46.89 -17.43
C VAL A 604 -23.13 -47.86 -18.60
N ASN A 605 -23.93 -48.93 -18.56
CA ASN A 605 -23.94 -49.97 -19.59
C ASN A 605 -24.88 -49.65 -20.77
N GLY A 606 -25.70 -48.60 -20.66
CA GLY A 606 -26.58 -48.10 -21.71
C GLY A 606 -27.75 -49.03 -22.02
N ASN A 607 -28.27 -49.78 -21.05
CA ASN A 607 -29.45 -50.64 -21.21
C ASN A 607 -30.78 -49.94 -20.87
N GLY A 608 -30.71 -48.66 -20.49
CA GLY A 608 -31.84 -47.82 -20.13
C GLY A 608 -32.29 -47.97 -18.67
N ARG A 609 -31.45 -48.54 -17.79
CA ARG A 609 -31.72 -48.70 -16.35
C ARG A 609 -30.44 -48.44 -15.58
N ALA A 610 -30.58 -47.76 -14.45
CA ALA A 610 -29.53 -47.67 -13.45
C ALA A 610 -29.68 -48.88 -12.49
N ASP A 611 -28.76 -49.84 -12.55
CA ASP A 611 -28.77 -51.04 -11.70
C ASP A 611 -27.36 -51.54 -11.33
N PHE A 612 -27.30 -52.66 -10.59
CA PHE A 612 -26.00 -53.18 -10.09
C PHE A 612 -25.02 -53.57 -11.22
N ALA A 613 -25.49 -53.84 -12.44
CA ALA A 613 -24.61 -54.10 -13.57
C ALA A 613 -23.78 -52.86 -13.95
N ASP A 614 -24.31 -51.66 -13.72
CA ASP A 614 -23.62 -50.39 -13.95
C ASP A 614 -22.47 -50.19 -12.96
N VAL A 615 -22.68 -50.51 -11.68
CA VAL A 615 -21.61 -50.49 -10.65
C VAL A 615 -20.47 -51.42 -11.04
N VAL A 616 -20.81 -52.63 -11.47
CA VAL A 616 -19.83 -53.65 -11.86
C VAL A 616 -19.08 -53.20 -13.12
N LEU A 617 -19.77 -52.64 -14.10
CA LEU A 617 -19.14 -52.15 -15.32
C LEU A 617 -18.23 -50.96 -15.05
N TYR A 618 -18.70 -49.98 -14.26
CA TYR A 618 -17.89 -48.84 -13.85
C TYR A 618 -16.62 -49.30 -13.15
N PHE A 619 -16.73 -50.17 -12.14
CA PHE A 619 -15.59 -50.69 -11.40
C PHE A 619 -14.57 -51.38 -12.32
N ASN A 620 -15.04 -52.20 -13.27
CA ASN A 620 -14.18 -52.92 -14.20
C ASN A 620 -13.55 -52.03 -15.29
N GLN A 621 -14.23 -50.94 -15.67
CA GLN A 621 -13.82 -50.05 -16.75
C GLN A 621 -13.34 -48.68 -16.25
N MET A 622 -13.14 -48.50 -14.95
CA MET A 622 -12.80 -47.21 -14.34
C MET A 622 -11.62 -46.52 -15.04
N SER A 623 -10.53 -47.25 -15.31
CA SER A 623 -9.38 -46.69 -16.03
C SER A 623 -9.68 -46.31 -17.47
N TRP A 624 -10.60 -47.03 -18.12
CA TRP A 624 -11.05 -46.70 -19.47
C TRP A 624 -11.97 -45.48 -19.46
N ILE A 625 -12.93 -45.43 -18.54
CA ILE A 625 -13.84 -44.28 -18.34
C ILE A 625 -13.04 -43.01 -18.09
N ALA A 626 -12.09 -43.06 -17.15
CA ALA A 626 -11.21 -41.93 -16.82
C ALA A 626 -10.43 -41.38 -18.03
N ALA A 627 -10.17 -42.21 -19.04
CA ALA A 627 -9.39 -41.85 -20.23
C ALA A 627 -10.24 -41.50 -21.47
N ASN A 628 -11.52 -41.90 -21.52
CA ASN A 628 -12.34 -41.83 -22.74
C ASN A 628 -13.70 -41.17 -22.57
N GLU A 629 -14.17 -41.00 -21.33
CA GLU A 629 -15.48 -40.44 -21.03
C GLU A 629 -15.37 -39.04 -20.40
N PRO A 630 -16.41 -38.19 -20.53
CA PRO A 630 -16.43 -36.89 -19.89
C PRO A 630 -16.49 -37.06 -18.36
N MET A 631 -15.39 -36.72 -17.68
CA MET A 631 -15.28 -36.82 -16.23
C MET A 631 -16.49 -36.26 -15.46
N PRO A 632 -17.05 -35.08 -15.75
CA PRO A 632 -18.15 -34.55 -14.94
C PRO A 632 -19.46 -35.35 -15.04
N ALA A 633 -19.58 -36.30 -15.98
CA ALA A 633 -20.72 -37.21 -16.06
C ALA A 633 -20.53 -38.51 -15.25
N PHE A 634 -19.29 -38.83 -14.86
CA PHE A 634 -18.91 -40.07 -14.16
C PHE A 634 -18.28 -39.84 -12.78
N ASP A 635 -17.96 -38.59 -12.44
CA ASP A 635 -17.56 -38.14 -11.11
C ASP A 635 -18.81 -37.92 -10.26
N TYR A 636 -19.30 -38.99 -9.65
CA TYR A 636 -20.57 -38.98 -8.92
C TYR A 636 -20.44 -38.35 -7.54
N ASN A 637 -19.28 -38.49 -6.91
CA ASN A 637 -19.02 -37.92 -5.59
C ASN A 637 -18.59 -36.44 -5.68
N GLY A 638 -18.34 -35.92 -6.88
CA GLY A 638 -17.97 -34.54 -7.13
C GLY A 638 -16.52 -34.22 -6.74
N ASN A 639 -15.64 -35.20 -6.67
CA ASN A 639 -14.23 -35.04 -6.29
C ASN A 639 -13.29 -34.86 -7.50
N ALA A 640 -13.84 -34.56 -8.69
CA ALA A 640 -13.16 -34.36 -9.97
C ALA A 640 -12.12 -35.45 -10.29
N ARG A 641 -12.42 -36.68 -9.88
CA ARG A 641 -11.66 -37.87 -10.25
C ARG A 641 -12.66 -38.95 -10.60
N ILE A 642 -12.17 -39.91 -11.38
CA ILE A 642 -12.86 -41.16 -11.63
C ILE A 642 -12.15 -42.19 -10.77
N ASP A 643 -12.71 -42.48 -9.59
CA ASP A 643 -12.06 -43.32 -8.60
C ASP A 643 -13.04 -44.26 -7.85
N PHE A 644 -12.54 -44.92 -6.81
CA PHE A 644 -13.34 -45.89 -6.06
C PHE A 644 -14.46 -45.23 -5.25
N ALA A 645 -14.32 -43.96 -4.85
CA ALA A 645 -15.37 -43.27 -4.13
C ALA A 645 -16.59 -43.02 -5.03
N ASP A 646 -16.42 -42.91 -6.35
CA ASP A 646 -17.53 -42.88 -7.32
C ASP A 646 -18.26 -44.21 -7.39
N VAL A 647 -17.53 -45.33 -7.40
CA VAL A 647 -18.13 -46.68 -7.33
C VAL A 647 -18.98 -46.83 -6.07
N VAL A 648 -18.44 -46.38 -4.92
CA VAL A 648 -19.15 -46.41 -3.64
C VAL A 648 -20.38 -45.52 -3.69
N TRP A 649 -20.28 -44.32 -4.27
CA TRP A 649 -21.42 -43.44 -4.44
C TRP A 649 -22.50 -44.11 -5.30
N LEU A 650 -22.15 -44.58 -6.49
CA LEU A 650 -23.08 -45.21 -7.43
C LEU A 650 -23.77 -46.41 -6.77
N PHE A 651 -23.01 -47.29 -6.11
CA PHE A 651 -23.56 -48.42 -5.38
C PHE A 651 -24.60 -48.04 -4.31
N ASN A 652 -24.42 -46.91 -3.62
CA ASN A 652 -25.30 -46.47 -2.54
C ASN A 652 -26.54 -45.68 -3.03
N HIS A 653 -26.58 -45.27 -4.30
CA HIS A 653 -27.62 -44.38 -4.83
C HIS A 653 -28.44 -44.99 -5.98
N LEU A 654 -28.25 -46.28 -6.28
CA LEU A 654 -29.04 -47.06 -7.24
C LEU A 654 -30.31 -47.69 -6.64
#